data_AF-A0A0D9YZM6-F1
#
_entry.id   AF-A0A0D9YZM6-F1
#
_cell.length_a   1.000
_cell.length_b   1.000
_cell.length_c   1.000
_cell.angle_alpha   90.00
_cell.angle_beta   90.00
_cell.angle_gamma   90.00
#
_symmetry.space_group_name_H-M   'P 1'
#
loop_
_entity.id
_entity.type
_entity.pdbx_description
1 polymer ?
#
loop_
_entity_poly.entity_id
_entity_poly.type
_entity_poly.pdbx_seq_one_letter_code
_entity_poly.pdbx_strand_id
1 'polypeptide(L)'
;MDPSAAAAADDDDEDDYHATTGGMEPRGEEDNGASTRGVTGRLLAWRGEEEDDDDAEDSGGGSGAGANADEDDAASSVSLDTISNDSILIPPEPTGANLASLLRARKLILVVDLDHTLINSTRFAHLSDDEKANGFTERTGDDRSRGLFRMGLFRMITKLRPFVHEFLREASAMFEMHVYTLGNRNYATAVAKLLDPDGAYFGERIISSGESSQPDRKSLGDVFGWAPEMERAAVVILDDTAEVWKGYRDNLIEMERYLYFASSRGKFGIAARSLAERNRDESEREGALAVALRVLRRVHGEFFSGSVCSGSFADVREVIRQARREVLRGCTVAFTGVIPSGDGGRASDHPVWRRAEQLGATCADDVGEGVTHVVAGKPVTRKALWAQTHGKFLVDTEWINAAHFRWSKPEERMYPVEDDASAGAAPNPGGIAGEKEGDLDAEDSGGGSGADDAAAAVSHGATSTDSIVLPPEPTSGHLASLLRARKLILVVDLDHTLVNSTADYDISGTEYVNGLAELVTDDPGRGLFILDHASWFSAFITKLRPFVHGFLREASAMFEMHVYTLGDRDYAAAVAKLLDPDGVYFGERIISRDESPQPDRKSLDVVFGSAPASAAERAAVVILDDTAEVWEGNSDNLIEMERYHYFASSCRDFGSPWECTHSLSERGVDESERDGALAAALRVLRRVHAGFFAGGGGSFVADVREVIRRTRREVLRGCTVAFTRAIASDDHHSVWRRAEQLGATCADDVGPAVTHVVATNPTTFKAVWAQVFGKFLVNPEWINAAHFRWSKPKEEHFPVRW
;
A
#
# COMPACT_ATOMS: atom_id res chain seq x y z
N MET A 1 -7.03 -81.67 3.05
CA MET A 1 -6.07 -81.35 4.12
C MET A 1 -6.50 -80.01 4.68
N ASP A 2 -7.07 -80.10 5.87
CA ASP A 2 -7.60 -79.09 6.79
C ASP A 2 -6.41 -78.42 7.58
N PRO A 3 -6.57 -77.43 8.49
CA PRO A 3 -7.83 -76.83 8.98
C PRO A 3 -7.87 -75.33 9.35
N SER A 4 -9.11 -74.88 9.63
CA SER A 4 -9.55 -74.19 10.89
C SER A 4 -9.94 -72.69 10.87
N ALA A 5 -11.23 -72.43 10.56
CA ALA A 5 -12.31 -71.89 11.44
C ALA A 5 -12.10 -70.58 12.27
N ALA A 6 -13.09 -69.73 12.60
CA ALA A 6 -14.51 -69.51 12.24
C ALA A 6 -15.07 -68.34 13.11
N ALA A 7 -16.25 -67.83 12.72
CA ALA A 7 -17.37 -67.32 13.56
C ALA A 7 -17.56 -65.80 13.86
N ALA A 8 -18.48 -65.23 13.09
CA ALA A 8 -19.70 -64.45 13.41
C ALA A 8 -20.07 -64.05 14.86
N ALA A 9 -20.72 -62.88 15.00
CA ALA A 9 -22.03 -62.72 15.66
C ALA A 9 -22.64 -61.31 15.40
N ASP A 10 -23.97 -61.31 15.29
CA ASP A 10 -24.95 -60.25 15.00
C ASP A 10 -25.39 -59.42 16.24
N ASP A 11 -26.40 -58.56 16.00
CA ASP A 11 -27.49 -58.11 16.89
C ASP A 11 -27.52 -56.61 17.31
N ASP A 12 -28.31 -55.86 16.53
CA ASP A 12 -29.63 -55.29 16.89
C ASP A 12 -29.83 -54.07 17.82
N ASP A 13 -30.81 -53.27 17.32
CA ASP A 13 -31.83 -52.42 17.97
C ASP A 13 -31.62 -50.91 18.24
N GLU A 14 -32.20 -50.15 17.29
CA GLU A 14 -33.32 -49.19 17.42
C GLU A 14 -33.34 -48.10 18.51
N ASP A 15 -33.51 -46.85 18.06
CA ASP A 15 -34.70 -46.06 18.41
C ASP A 15 -34.91 -44.96 17.35
N ASP A 16 -35.98 -45.12 16.57
CA ASP A 16 -36.52 -44.18 15.60
C ASP A 16 -37.83 -43.61 16.17
N TYR A 17 -38.02 -42.28 16.14
CA TYR A 17 -39.34 -41.68 16.34
C TYR A 17 -39.56 -40.51 15.36
N HIS A 18 -40.51 -40.75 14.46
CA HIS A 18 -41.01 -39.85 13.45
C HIS A 18 -41.92 -38.73 13.99
N ALA A 19 -41.88 -37.61 13.25
CA ALA A 19 -42.96 -36.67 12.92
C ALA A 19 -43.39 -35.63 13.96
N THR A 20 -43.32 -34.34 13.61
CA THR A 20 -44.43 -33.63 12.92
C THR A 20 -44.11 -32.15 12.68
N THR A 21 -44.53 -31.69 11.50
CA THR A 21 -44.67 -30.30 11.09
C THR A 21 -45.75 -29.58 11.89
N GLY A 22 -45.51 -28.34 12.33
CA GLY A 22 -46.53 -27.47 12.89
C GLY A 22 -46.02 -26.04 13.07
N GLY A 23 -46.37 -25.16 12.12
CA GLY A 23 -46.21 -23.72 12.29
C GLY A 23 -47.24 -23.15 13.26
N MET A 24 -46.87 -22.09 13.96
CA MET A 24 -47.82 -21.22 14.67
C MET A 24 -47.23 -19.81 14.80
N GLU A 25 -48.00 -18.83 14.34
CA GLU A 25 -47.76 -17.38 14.39
C GLU A 25 -47.64 -16.81 15.82
N PRO A 26 -47.03 -15.62 16.00
CA PRO A 26 -47.06 -14.91 17.27
C PRO A 26 -48.29 -14.01 17.37
N ARG A 27 -49.03 -14.15 18.49
CA ARG A 27 -50.01 -13.15 18.95
C ARG A 27 -49.37 -12.28 20.04
N GLY A 28 -49.52 -10.97 19.89
CA GLY A 28 -49.17 -9.99 20.90
C GLY A 28 -50.22 -9.88 22.01
N GLU A 29 -49.85 -9.17 23.09
CA GLU A 29 -50.49 -7.93 23.55
C GLU A 29 -49.82 -7.49 24.86
N GLU A 30 -49.45 -6.20 24.88
CA GLU A 30 -49.64 -5.18 25.94
C GLU A 30 -49.30 -5.47 27.41
N ASP A 31 -48.94 -4.55 28.30
CA ASP A 31 -48.43 -3.17 28.33
C ASP A 31 -48.43 -2.79 29.85
N ASN A 32 -47.80 -1.68 30.22
CA ASN A 32 -47.94 -0.90 31.45
C ASN A 32 -47.03 -1.17 32.66
N GLY A 33 -46.22 -0.15 32.99
CA GLY A 33 -45.86 0.12 34.38
C GLY A 33 -44.62 1.02 34.60
N ALA A 34 -44.81 2.33 34.59
CA ALA A 34 -43.80 3.40 34.66
C ALA A 34 -43.01 3.54 35.99
N SER A 35 -41.84 4.23 35.96
CA SER A 35 -41.60 5.51 36.69
C SER A 35 -40.14 5.99 36.71
N THR A 36 -39.91 7.13 36.02
CA THR A 36 -39.17 8.37 36.39
C THR A 36 -37.80 8.38 37.13
N ARG A 37 -36.78 9.00 36.52
CA ARG A 37 -36.24 10.38 36.77
C ARG A 37 -34.86 10.54 36.13
N GLY A 38 -34.70 11.60 35.31
CA GLY A 38 -33.51 11.88 34.50
C GLY A 38 -32.49 12.85 35.10
N VAL A 39 -31.60 13.38 34.24
CA VAL A 39 -31.19 14.79 34.09
C VAL A 39 -30.39 14.92 32.78
N THR A 40 -30.52 16.08 32.16
CA THR A 40 -30.34 16.48 30.76
C THR A 40 -29.14 17.40 30.49
N GLY A 41 -28.76 17.53 29.21
CA GLY A 41 -28.22 18.76 28.58
C GLY A 41 -27.00 18.50 27.68
N ARG A 42 -26.86 19.03 26.45
CA ARG A 42 -27.56 20.12 25.75
C ARG A 42 -27.12 20.11 24.27
N LEU A 43 -28.05 20.12 23.32
CA LEU A 43 -27.86 20.52 21.91
C LEU A 43 -28.79 21.72 21.67
N LEU A 44 -28.32 22.75 20.96
CA LEU A 44 -29.14 23.88 20.52
C LEU A 44 -29.02 24.01 19.00
N ALA A 45 -30.16 23.88 18.33
CA ALA A 45 -30.43 24.35 16.97
C ALA A 45 -31.14 25.71 17.06
N TRP A 46 -30.91 26.59 16.08
CA TRP A 46 -31.72 27.80 15.88
C TRP A 46 -32.13 27.94 14.41
N ARG A 47 -33.42 28.27 14.24
CA ARG A 47 -34.21 28.50 13.02
C ARG A 47 -33.92 29.88 12.40
N GLY A 48 -34.35 30.04 11.14
CA GLY A 48 -34.43 31.32 10.43
C GLY A 48 -35.65 32.17 10.77
N GLU A 49 -35.68 33.36 10.17
CA GLU A 49 -36.79 34.32 10.12
C GLU A 49 -36.92 34.85 8.68
N GLU A 50 -38.17 35.03 8.28
CA GLU A 50 -38.67 35.66 7.05
C GLU A 50 -38.87 37.17 7.28
N GLU A 51 -38.75 37.99 6.23
CA GLU A 51 -39.42 39.28 6.10
C GLU A 51 -39.97 39.42 4.67
N ASP A 52 -41.27 39.71 4.59
CA ASP A 52 -42.04 40.11 3.40
C ASP A 52 -41.94 41.62 3.17
N ASP A 53 -42.09 42.07 1.91
CA ASP A 53 -42.94 43.22 1.55
C ASP A 53 -43.15 43.31 0.02
N ASP A 54 -44.37 43.68 -0.35
CA ASP A 54 -45.04 43.66 -1.65
C ASP A 54 -44.62 44.76 -2.67
N ASP A 55 -44.83 44.52 -3.97
CA ASP A 55 -45.85 45.20 -4.83
C ASP A 55 -45.54 45.27 -6.35
N ALA A 56 -46.52 44.77 -7.12
CA ALA A 56 -47.13 45.27 -8.36
C ALA A 56 -46.38 45.39 -9.73
N GLU A 57 -46.86 44.56 -10.67
CA GLU A 57 -47.27 44.79 -12.09
C GLU A 57 -46.62 45.89 -12.96
N ASP A 58 -46.17 45.54 -14.18
CA ASP A 58 -46.88 45.88 -15.45
C ASP A 58 -46.13 45.32 -16.70
N SER A 59 -46.96 45.01 -17.68
CA SER A 59 -46.76 44.53 -19.04
C SER A 59 -45.82 45.35 -19.95
N GLY A 60 -45.32 44.70 -21.01
CA GLY A 60 -44.66 45.42 -22.10
C GLY A 60 -43.99 44.53 -23.14
N GLY A 61 -44.77 44.02 -24.10
CA GLY A 61 -44.24 43.45 -25.33
C GLY A 61 -43.59 44.53 -26.20
N GLY A 62 -42.47 44.20 -26.84
CA GLY A 62 -41.75 45.11 -27.73
C GLY A 62 -40.83 44.35 -28.68
N SER A 63 -41.40 43.93 -29.81
CA SER A 63 -40.69 43.47 -31.00
C SER A 63 -39.74 44.54 -31.54
N GLY A 64 -38.50 44.17 -31.84
CA GLY A 64 -37.54 45.03 -32.53
C GLY A 64 -36.43 44.20 -33.18
N ALA A 65 -36.68 43.79 -34.42
CA ALA A 65 -35.71 43.12 -35.28
C ALA A 65 -34.52 44.03 -35.63
N GLY A 66 -33.33 43.45 -35.67
CA GLY A 66 -32.10 44.08 -36.14
C GLY A 66 -31.06 43.01 -36.44
N ALA A 67 -31.23 42.34 -37.59
CA ALA A 67 -30.30 41.36 -38.13
C ALA A 67 -28.99 42.02 -38.59
N ASN A 68 -27.86 41.34 -38.35
CA ASN A 68 -27.07 40.81 -39.47
C ASN A 68 -26.15 39.69 -38.96
N ALA A 69 -26.31 38.56 -39.65
CA ALA A 69 -25.61 37.32 -39.52
C ALA A 69 -24.18 37.39 -40.10
N ASP A 70 -23.36 36.42 -39.73
CA ASP A 70 -22.72 35.58 -40.73
C ASP A 70 -22.86 34.12 -40.26
N GLU A 71 -23.57 33.35 -41.10
CA GLU A 71 -23.82 31.92 -41.03
C GLU A 71 -22.63 31.16 -41.63
N ASP A 72 -22.28 30.01 -41.06
CA ASP A 72 -22.02 28.77 -41.81
C ASP A 72 -21.79 27.63 -40.80
N ASP A 73 -22.81 26.80 -40.58
CA ASP A 73 -22.68 25.35 -40.36
C ASP A 73 -24.07 24.71 -40.29
N ALA A 74 -24.63 24.47 -41.49
CA ALA A 74 -25.83 23.66 -41.66
C ALA A 74 -25.44 22.18 -41.79
N ALA A 75 -25.51 21.45 -40.67
CA ALA A 75 -25.69 20.00 -40.66
C ALA A 75 -26.87 19.68 -39.74
N SER A 76 -27.84 18.93 -40.26
CA SER A 76 -29.12 18.64 -39.62
C SER A 76 -28.97 17.97 -38.25
N SER A 77 -29.14 18.74 -37.17
CA SER A 77 -29.29 18.20 -35.81
C SER A 77 -30.78 17.97 -35.54
N VAL A 78 -31.18 16.71 -35.38
CA VAL A 78 -32.44 16.39 -34.70
C VAL A 78 -32.22 16.71 -33.21
N SER A 79 -33.01 17.62 -32.63
CA SER A 79 -32.89 17.96 -31.21
C SER A 79 -33.12 16.72 -30.33
N LEU A 80 -32.08 16.33 -29.58
CA LEU A 80 -32.03 15.14 -28.72
C LEU A 80 -33.08 15.12 -27.59
N ASP A 81 -33.73 16.26 -27.32
CA ASP A 81 -34.77 16.44 -26.30
C ASP A 81 -36.16 15.93 -26.75
N THR A 82 -36.32 15.53 -28.01
CA THR A 82 -37.62 15.09 -28.57
C THR A 82 -37.75 13.55 -28.67
N ILE A 83 -36.70 12.79 -28.33
CA ILE A 83 -36.70 11.31 -28.45
C ILE A 83 -37.17 10.70 -27.11
N SER A 84 -38.30 10.00 -27.12
CA SER A 84 -38.82 9.28 -25.95
C SER A 84 -37.85 8.18 -25.51
N ASN A 85 -37.59 8.05 -24.20
CA ASN A 85 -36.69 7.05 -23.61
C ASN A 85 -37.05 5.60 -24.02
N ASP A 86 -38.31 5.33 -24.38
CA ASP A 86 -38.78 4.02 -24.85
C ASP A 86 -38.31 3.64 -26.27
N SER A 87 -37.66 4.56 -26.99
CA SER A 87 -37.18 4.35 -28.37
C SER A 87 -35.73 3.84 -28.44
N ILE A 88 -35.05 3.70 -27.29
CA ILE A 88 -33.64 3.28 -27.22
C ILE A 88 -33.56 1.77 -27.35
N LEU A 89 -32.93 1.29 -28.42
CA LEU A 89 -32.74 -0.13 -28.66
C LEU A 89 -31.70 -0.71 -27.70
N ILE A 90 -32.18 -1.53 -26.78
CA ILE A 90 -31.38 -2.34 -25.87
C ILE A 90 -30.96 -3.61 -26.65
N PRO A 91 -29.73 -4.10 -26.48
CA PRO A 91 -29.34 -5.39 -27.06
C PRO A 91 -30.33 -6.51 -26.67
N PRO A 92 -30.57 -7.50 -27.55
CA PRO A 92 -31.59 -8.52 -27.34
C PRO A 92 -31.34 -9.42 -26.12
N GLU A 93 -30.10 -9.49 -25.62
CA GLU A 93 -29.74 -10.17 -24.38
C GLU A 93 -28.71 -9.35 -23.57
N PRO A 94 -29.13 -8.43 -22.68
CA PRO A 94 -28.22 -7.83 -21.71
C PRO A 94 -27.90 -8.89 -20.65
N THR A 95 -26.69 -9.45 -20.69
CA THR A 95 -26.24 -10.46 -19.72
C THR A 95 -25.95 -9.84 -18.35
N GLY A 96 -25.61 -8.54 -18.29
CA GLY A 96 -25.59 -7.74 -17.07
C GLY A 96 -26.85 -6.87 -16.88
N ALA A 97 -27.62 -7.11 -15.81
CA ALA A 97 -28.79 -6.29 -15.45
C ALA A 97 -28.45 -4.79 -15.27
N ASN A 98 -27.19 -4.45 -15.01
CA ASN A 98 -26.71 -3.07 -14.81
C ASN A 98 -26.60 -2.27 -16.13
N LEU A 99 -26.03 -2.83 -17.20
CA LEU A 99 -25.78 -2.09 -18.44
C LEU A 99 -27.08 -1.64 -19.13
N ALA A 100 -28.10 -2.50 -19.16
CA ALA A 100 -29.40 -2.12 -19.73
C ALA A 100 -30.05 -0.95 -18.96
N SER A 101 -29.86 -0.89 -17.64
CA SER A 101 -30.33 0.23 -16.83
C SER A 101 -29.61 1.53 -17.18
N LEU A 102 -28.27 1.48 -17.30
CA LEU A 102 -27.45 2.62 -17.69
C LEU A 102 -27.86 3.18 -19.06
N LEU A 103 -28.00 2.30 -20.06
CA LEU A 103 -28.38 2.72 -21.42
C LEU A 103 -29.78 3.36 -21.48
N ARG A 104 -30.76 2.85 -20.71
CA ARG A 104 -32.07 3.50 -20.56
C ARG A 104 -31.98 4.87 -19.89
N ALA A 105 -31.06 5.01 -18.94
CA ALA A 105 -30.72 6.30 -18.32
C ALA A 105 -29.82 7.17 -19.21
N ARG A 106 -29.57 6.77 -20.46
CA ARG A 106 -28.66 7.42 -21.42
C ARG A 106 -27.25 7.60 -20.88
N LYS A 107 -26.74 6.58 -20.18
CA LYS A 107 -25.37 6.54 -19.67
C LYS A 107 -24.54 5.44 -20.34
N LEU A 108 -23.29 5.77 -20.62
CA LEU A 108 -22.22 4.85 -20.99
C LEU A 108 -21.36 4.54 -19.77
N ILE A 109 -20.28 3.77 -19.93
CA ILE A 109 -19.32 3.51 -18.85
C ILE A 109 -17.99 4.20 -19.18
N LEU A 110 -17.44 4.92 -18.21
CA LEU A 110 -16.13 5.57 -18.31
C LEU A 110 -15.15 4.94 -17.32
N VAL A 111 -14.11 4.29 -17.84
CA VAL A 111 -12.96 3.84 -17.06
C VAL A 111 -11.91 4.94 -17.09
N VAL A 112 -11.56 5.47 -15.93
CA VAL A 112 -10.65 6.62 -15.79
C VAL A 112 -9.41 6.25 -14.97
N ASP A 113 -8.24 6.60 -15.50
CA ASP A 113 -6.99 6.51 -14.75
C ASP A 113 -6.79 7.70 -13.79
N LEU A 114 -5.89 7.57 -12.82
CA LEU A 114 -5.60 8.63 -11.84
C LEU A 114 -4.32 9.41 -12.17
N ASP A 115 -3.17 8.74 -12.14
CA ASP A 115 -1.85 9.37 -12.20
C ASP A 115 -1.53 9.86 -13.61
N HIS A 116 -1.16 11.13 -13.74
CA HIS A 116 -0.97 11.81 -15.02
C HIS A 116 -2.25 11.99 -15.86
N THR A 117 -3.37 11.44 -15.42
CA THR A 117 -4.68 11.60 -16.04
C THR A 117 -5.49 12.68 -15.32
N LEU A 118 -5.87 12.45 -14.05
CA LEU A 118 -6.66 13.37 -13.21
C LEU A 118 -5.81 14.13 -12.18
N ILE A 119 -4.67 13.56 -11.79
CA ILE A 119 -3.79 14.11 -10.75
C ILE A 119 -2.33 13.93 -11.11
N ASN A 120 -1.44 14.62 -10.40
CA ASN A 120 -0.02 14.32 -10.40
C ASN A 120 0.54 14.46 -8.98
N SER A 121 1.22 13.42 -8.49
CA SER A 121 1.74 13.34 -7.12
C SER A 121 3.26 13.26 -7.12
N THR A 122 3.89 13.90 -6.13
CA THR A 122 5.32 13.76 -5.87
C THR A 122 5.62 13.64 -4.39
N ARG A 123 6.68 12.91 -4.03
CA ARG A 123 7.18 12.87 -2.65
C ARG A 123 7.97 14.14 -2.37
N PHE A 124 7.87 14.66 -1.14
CA PHE A 124 8.65 15.84 -0.76
C PHE A 124 10.17 15.65 -0.95
N ALA A 125 10.67 14.43 -0.73
CA ALA A 125 12.08 14.07 -0.96
C ALA A 125 12.52 14.15 -2.44
N HIS A 126 11.57 14.14 -3.39
CA HIS A 126 11.84 14.16 -4.83
C HIS A 126 11.58 15.52 -5.50
N LEU A 127 11.29 16.56 -4.71
CA LEU A 127 11.13 17.92 -5.24
C LEU A 127 12.46 18.43 -5.81
N SER A 128 12.41 19.02 -7.01
CA SER A 128 13.57 19.68 -7.60
C SER A 128 13.87 21.00 -6.90
N ASP A 129 15.08 21.54 -7.09
CA ASP A 129 15.48 22.79 -6.44
C ASP A 129 14.65 23.99 -6.93
N ASP A 130 14.25 23.96 -8.20
CA ASP A 130 13.30 24.93 -8.77
C ASP A 130 11.92 24.86 -8.11
N GLU A 131 11.42 23.65 -7.83
CA GLU A 131 10.15 23.47 -7.12
C GLU A 131 10.24 23.96 -5.67
N LYS A 132 11.36 23.70 -5.00
CA LYS A 132 11.61 24.25 -3.66
C LYS A 132 11.67 25.78 -3.68
N ALA A 133 12.34 26.36 -4.67
CA ALA A 133 12.40 27.80 -4.87
C ALA A 133 11.00 28.41 -5.14
N ASN A 134 10.13 27.66 -5.81
CA ASN A 134 8.72 28.03 -6.04
C ASN A 134 7.81 27.78 -4.82
N GLY A 135 8.38 27.41 -3.66
CA GLY A 135 7.67 27.32 -2.38
C GLY A 135 7.14 25.93 -2.01
N PHE A 136 7.47 24.89 -2.78
CA PHE A 136 7.14 23.51 -2.42
C PHE A 136 8.13 22.96 -1.38
N THR A 137 7.65 22.64 -0.19
CA THR A 137 8.47 22.13 0.92
C THR A 137 7.70 21.08 1.72
N GLU A 138 8.36 20.37 2.63
CA GLU A 138 7.69 19.49 3.61
C GLU A 138 6.70 20.22 4.52
N ARG A 139 6.66 21.57 4.52
CA ARG A 139 5.67 22.36 5.26
C ARG A 139 4.49 22.80 4.39
N THR A 140 4.53 22.54 3.09
CA THR A 140 3.41 22.85 2.20
C THR A 140 2.19 22.05 2.64
N GLY A 141 1.11 22.78 2.96
CA GLY A 141 -0.18 22.23 3.32
C GLY A 141 -1.14 22.17 2.13
N ASP A 142 -2.39 21.86 2.40
CA ASP A 142 -3.45 21.92 1.41
C ASP A 142 -3.70 23.36 0.96
N ASP A 143 -3.89 23.55 -0.34
CA ASP A 143 -4.24 24.85 -0.91
C ASP A 143 -5.66 24.90 -1.46
N ARG A 144 -6.32 23.85 -1.94
CA ARG A 144 -7.66 23.91 -2.60
C ARG A 144 -7.80 24.89 -3.79
N SER A 145 -7.55 26.19 -3.64
CA SER A 145 -7.61 27.21 -4.69
C SER A 145 -6.65 26.90 -5.85
N ARG A 146 -5.50 26.31 -5.53
CA ARG A 146 -4.52 25.79 -6.50
C ARG A 146 -4.69 24.30 -6.77
N GLY A 147 -5.67 23.63 -6.16
CA GLY A 147 -5.84 22.17 -6.26
C GLY A 147 -4.66 21.36 -5.71
N LEU A 148 -3.90 21.91 -4.76
CA LEU A 148 -2.79 21.22 -4.09
C LEU A 148 -3.28 20.61 -2.78
N PHE A 149 -2.90 19.36 -2.53
CA PHE A 149 -3.28 18.61 -1.35
C PHE A 149 -2.11 17.79 -0.83
N ARG A 150 -1.90 17.85 0.47
CA ARG A 150 -0.90 17.08 1.17
C ARG A 150 -1.47 15.70 1.49
N MET A 151 -0.86 14.68 0.92
CA MET A 151 -1.13 13.30 1.28
C MET A 151 -0.13 12.88 2.36
N GLY A 152 -0.44 13.27 3.61
CA GLY A 152 0.45 13.11 4.77
C GLY A 152 0.99 11.69 4.93
N LEU A 153 0.11 10.70 4.82
CA LEU A 153 0.42 9.26 4.83
C LEU A 153 1.51 8.84 3.85
N PHE A 154 1.56 9.45 2.68
CA PHE A 154 2.47 9.07 1.61
C PHE A 154 3.71 9.98 1.54
N ARG A 155 3.82 10.96 2.46
CA ARG A 155 4.76 12.09 2.40
C ARG A 155 4.80 12.72 1.00
N MET A 156 3.61 12.83 0.41
CA MET A 156 3.41 13.33 -0.93
C MET A 156 2.64 14.66 -0.91
N ILE A 157 2.91 15.47 -1.92
CA ILE A 157 2.02 16.52 -2.35
C ILE A 157 1.41 16.12 -3.68
N THR A 158 0.10 16.30 -3.79
CA THR A 158 -0.71 15.90 -4.92
C THR A 158 -1.35 17.13 -5.51
N LYS A 159 -1.17 17.30 -6.81
CA LYS A 159 -1.81 18.33 -7.60
C LYS A 159 -2.98 17.72 -8.36
N LEU A 160 -4.17 18.25 -8.13
CA LEU A 160 -5.33 18.01 -8.98
C LEU A 160 -5.12 18.71 -10.33
N ARG A 161 -5.43 18.00 -11.41
CA ARG A 161 -5.41 18.58 -12.75
C ARG A 161 -6.49 19.67 -12.86
N PRO A 162 -6.21 20.83 -13.47
CA PRO A 162 -7.20 21.88 -13.64
C PRO A 162 -8.50 21.35 -14.26
N PHE A 163 -9.64 21.91 -13.84
CA PHE A 163 -10.99 21.50 -14.29
C PHE A 163 -11.49 20.13 -13.82
N VAL A 164 -10.75 19.37 -12.98
CA VAL A 164 -11.13 17.99 -12.61
C VAL A 164 -12.50 17.84 -11.95
N HIS A 165 -12.87 18.72 -11.00
CA HIS A 165 -14.16 18.58 -10.31
C HIS A 165 -15.35 18.88 -11.23
N GLU A 166 -15.19 19.82 -12.16
CA GLU A 166 -16.22 20.11 -13.16
C GLU A 166 -16.30 19.00 -14.21
N PHE A 167 -15.15 18.49 -14.65
CA PHE A 167 -15.06 17.30 -15.48
C PHE A 167 -15.83 16.12 -14.87
N LEU A 168 -15.56 15.76 -13.61
CA LEU A 168 -16.23 14.63 -12.93
C LEU A 168 -17.74 14.84 -12.81
N ARG A 169 -18.17 16.04 -12.43
CA ARG A 169 -19.58 16.39 -12.32
C ARG A 169 -20.31 16.23 -13.65
N GLU A 170 -19.79 16.82 -14.72
CA GLU A 170 -20.41 16.78 -16.05
C GLU A 170 -20.32 15.38 -16.67
N ALA A 171 -19.19 14.68 -16.52
CA ALA A 171 -19.05 13.30 -16.99
C ALA A 171 -20.04 12.36 -16.28
N SER A 172 -20.29 12.52 -14.98
CA SER A 172 -21.22 11.68 -14.22
C SER A 172 -22.67 11.72 -14.74
N ALA A 173 -23.05 12.79 -15.44
CA ALA A 173 -24.37 12.90 -16.07
C ALA A 173 -24.51 11.96 -17.28
N MET A 174 -23.39 11.66 -17.97
CA MET A 174 -23.33 10.87 -19.20
C MET A 174 -22.73 9.47 -18.99
N PHE A 175 -22.01 9.25 -17.89
CA PHE A 175 -21.26 8.02 -17.65
C PHE A 175 -21.42 7.50 -16.21
N GLU A 176 -21.46 6.18 -16.06
CA GLU A 176 -21.05 5.52 -14.80
C GLU A 176 -19.53 5.42 -14.79
N MET A 177 -18.88 5.93 -13.74
CA MET A 177 -17.41 6.05 -13.70
C MET A 177 -16.78 4.98 -12.82
N HIS A 178 -15.68 4.41 -13.32
CA HIS A 178 -14.81 3.46 -12.64
C HIS A 178 -13.38 3.99 -12.62
N VAL A 179 -12.73 3.94 -11.46
CA VAL A 179 -11.29 4.22 -11.36
C VAL A 179 -10.52 2.94 -11.67
N TYR A 180 -9.53 3.02 -12.55
CA TYR A 180 -8.55 1.95 -12.75
C TYR A 180 -7.14 2.54 -12.79
N THR A 181 -6.39 2.37 -11.70
CA THR A 181 -4.98 2.78 -11.57
C THR A 181 -4.05 1.59 -11.38
N LEU A 182 -2.79 1.74 -11.83
CA LEU A 182 -1.69 0.83 -11.46
C LEU A 182 -1.05 1.20 -10.10
N GLY A 183 -1.58 2.22 -9.41
CA GLY A 183 -1.28 2.49 -8.02
C GLY A 183 -1.90 1.43 -7.09
N ASN A 184 -1.35 1.31 -5.87
CA ASN A 184 -1.88 0.38 -4.87
C ASN A 184 -3.25 0.85 -4.33
N ARG A 185 -3.97 -0.05 -3.63
CA ARG A 185 -5.35 0.20 -3.17
C ARG A 185 -5.47 1.39 -2.23
N ASN A 186 -4.52 1.57 -1.32
CA ASN A 186 -4.59 2.62 -0.31
C ASN A 186 -4.33 3.99 -0.91
N TYR A 187 -3.36 4.07 -1.83
CA TYR A 187 -3.14 5.25 -2.66
C TYR A 187 -4.39 5.60 -3.48
N ALA A 188 -4.93 4.61 -4.22
CA ALA A 188 -6.11 4.80 -5.06
C ALA A 188 -7.32 5.29 -4.24
N THR A 189 -7.53 4.72 -3.05
CA THR A 189 -8.62 5.10 -2.15
C THR A 189 -8.43 6.51 -1.58
N ALA A 190 -7.20 6.87 -1.21
CA ALA A 190 -6.90 8.22 -0.71
C ALA A 190 -7.08 9.29 -1.80
N VAL A 191 -6.64 9.02 -3.03
CA VAL A 191 -6.88 9.90 -4.18
C VAL A 191 -8.37 9.97 -4.54
N ALA A 192 -9.08 8.84 -4.51
CA ALA A 192 -10.52 8.83 -4.77
C ALA A 192 -11.28 9.68 -3.76
N LYS A 193 -10.96 9.60 -2.46
CA LYS A 193 -11.53 10.47 -1.42
C LYS A 193 -11.23 11.95 -1.64
N LEU A 194 -10.07 12.27 -2.24
CA LEU A 194 -9.73 13.65 -2.57
C LEU A 194 -10.58 14.18 -3.74
N LEU A 195 -10.82 13.34 -4.75
CA LEU A 195 -11.59 13.68 -5.94
C LEU A 195 -13.12 13.63 -5.72
N ASP A 196 -13.56 12.69 -4.88
CA ASP A 196 -14.96 12.33 -4.62
C ASP A 196 -15.18 12.05 -3.12
N PRO A 197 -15.19 13.08 -2.26
CA PRO A 197 -15.24 12.92 -0.81
C PRO A 197 -16.49 12.18 -0.31
N ASP A 198 -17.62 12.35 -1.00
CA ASP A 198 -18.92 11.78 -0.64
C ASP A 198 -19.18 10.44 -1.35
N GLY A 199 -18.27 9.97 -2.21
CA GLY A 199 -18.43 8.74 -2.98
C GLY A 199 -19.54 8.81 -4.05
N ALA A 200 -19.91 10.01 -4.50
CA ALA A 200 -21.00 10.24 -5.45
C ALA A 200 -20.67 9.80 -6.89
N TYR A 201 -19.38 9.77 -7.24
CA TYR A 201 -18.89 9.50 -8.59
C TYR A 201 -18.39 8.06 -8.76
N PHE A 202 -17.53 7.60 -7.84
CA PHE A 202 -16.86 6.31 -7.95
C PHE A 202 -17.43 5.26 -7.01
N GLY A 203 -17.90 5.64 -5.82
CA GLY A 203 -18.30 4.69 -4.78
C GLY A 203 -17.22 3.62 -4.55
N GLU A 204 -17.60 2.34 -4.60
CA GLU A 204 -16.66 1.21 -4.45
C GLU A 204 -15.97 0.80 -5.77
N ARG A 205 -16.25 1.47 -6.90
CA ARG A 205 -15.75 1.11 -8.25
C ARG A 205 -14.31 1.59 -8.49
N ILE A 206 -13.38 1.11 -7.67
CA ILE A 206 -11.95 1.43 -7.73
C ILE A 206 -11.17 0.14 -7.90
N ILE A 207 -10.40 0.05 -8.98
CA ILE A 207 -9.51 -1.07 -9.30
C ILE A 207 -8.07 -0.58 -9.18
N SER A 208 -7.31 -1.26 -8.33
CA SER A 208 -5.90 -0.96 -8.05
C SER A 208 -4.97 -2.08 -8.53
N SER A 209 -3.65 -1.86 -8.49
CA SER A 209 -2.68 -2.85 -8.98
C SER A 209 -2.74 -4.23 -8.31
N GLY A 210 -3.11 -4.29 -7.03
CA GLY A 210 -3.27 -5.56 -6.30
C GLY A 210 -4.54 -6.34 -6.66
N GLU A 211 -5.50 -5.70 -7.33
CA GLU A 211 -6.76 -6.30 -7.78
C GLU A 211 -6.75 -6.59 -9.30
N SER A 212 -5.75 -6.10 -10.03
CA SER A 212 -5.60 -6.33 -11.46
C SER A 212 -5.15 -7.76 -11.76
N SER A 213 -5.75 -8.38 -12.79
CA SER A 213 -5.27 -9.65 -13.33
C SER A 213 -3.92 -9.54 -14.04
N GLN A 214 -3.41 -8.32 -14.32
CA GLN A 214 -2.15 -8.09 -15.01
C GLN A 214 -1.29 -7.03 -14.28
N PRO A 215 -0.08 -7.38 -13.80
CA PRO A 215 0.70 -6.52 -12.92
C PRO A 215 1.21 -5.22 -13.60
N ASP A 216 1.37 -5.22 -14.92
CA ASP A 216 1.93 -4.12 -15.71
C ASP A 216 0.96 -3.58 -16.78
N ARG A 217 -0.30 -4.03 -16.78
CA ARG A 217 -1.29 -3.71 -17.82
C ARG A 217 -2.69 -3.57 -17.24
N LYS A 218 -3.59 -2.99 -18.03
CA LYS A 218 -4.99 -2.85 -17.68
C LYS A 218 -5.87 -3.66 -18.63
N SER A 219 -6.91 -4.28 -18.09
CA SER A 219 -7.85 -5.10 -18.85
C SER A 219 -9.28 -4.76 -18.47
N LEU A 220 -10.15 -4.58 -19.48
CA LEU A 220 -11.60 -4.43 -19.22
C LEU A 220 -12.21 -5.69 -18.58
N GLY A 221 -11.52 -6.82 -18.61
CA GLY A 221 -11.91 -8.02 -17.89
C GLY A 221 -11.88 -7.86 -16.37
N ASP A 222 -11.06 -6.97 -15.82
CA ASP A 222 -11.03 -6.71 -14.37
C ASP A 222 -12.22 -5.87 -13.91
N VAL A 223 -12.79 -5.08 -14.83
CA VAL A 223 -13.92 -4.18 -14.55
C VAL A 223 -15.25 -4.93 -14.59
N PHE A 224 -15.40 -5.90 -15.52
CA PHE A 224 -16.67 -6.55 -15.81
C PHE A 224 -16.60 -8.10 -15.89
N GLY A 225 -15.47 -8.72 -15.55
CA GLY A 225 -15.29 -10.16 -15.68
C GLY A 225 -15.25 -10.62 -17.15
N TRP A 226 -15.85 -11.80 -17.44
CA TRP A 226 -16.03 -12.29 -18.81
C TRP A 226 -17.21 -11.58 -19.51
N ALA A 227 -17.16 -10.24 -19.54
CA ALA A 227 -18.15 -9.44 -20.24
C ALA A 227 -18.14 -9.76 -21.75
N PRO A 228 -19.31 -10.01 -22.36
CA PRO A 228 -19.44 -10.18 -23.81
C PRO A 228 -18.93 -8.96 -24.57
N GLU A 229 -18.51 -9.16 -25.82
CA GLU A 229 -18.02 -8.09 -26.70
C GLU A 229 -19.00 -6.90 -26.83
N MET A 230 -20.29 -7.17 -26.73
CA MET A 230 -21.36 -6.18 -26.81
C MET A 230 -21.39 -5.22 -25.61
N GLU A 231 -20.93 -5.63 -24.43
CA GLU A 231 -20.83 -4.72 -23.28
C GLU A 231 -19.64 -3.76 -23.45
N ARG A 232 -18.55 -4.24 -24.05
CA ARG A 232 -17.36 -3.43 -24.35
C ARG A 232 -17.63 -2.33 -25.39
N ALA A 233 -18.67 -2.48 -26.19
CA ALA A 233 -19.13 -1.47 -27.15
C ALA A 233 -19.78 -0.24 -26.48
N ALA A 234 -20.01 -0.26 -25.16
CA ALA A 234 -20.50 0.87 -24.36
C ALA A 234 -19.45 1.47 -23.40
N VAL A 235 -18.21 1.00 -23.45
CA VAL A 235 -17.13 1.40 -22.53
C VAL A 235 -16.16 2.36 -23.21
N VAL A 236 -15.93 3.52 -22.59
CA VAL A 236 -14.90 4.49 -22.96
C VAL A 236 -13.79 4.45 -21.91
N ILE A 237 -12.53 4.50 -22.36
CA ILE A 237 -11.35 4.57 -21.50
C ILE A 237 -10.72 5.94 -21.65
N LEU A 238 -10.43 6.61 -20.54
CA LEU A 238 -9.67 7.85 -20.48
C LEU A 238 -8.39 7.61 -19.68
N ASP A 239 -7.24 7.66 -20.36
CA ASP A 239 -5.93 7.30 -19.80
C ASP A 239 -4.84 8.04 -20.58
N ASP A 240 -3.76 8.44 -19.91
CA ASP A 240 -2.60 9.11 -20.51
C ASP A 240 -1.65 8.14 -21.23
N THR A 241 -1.80 6.82 -20.99
CA THR A 241 -0.85 5.80 -21.41
C THR A 241 -1.50 4.70 -22.25
N ALA A 242 -1.39 4.80 -23.58
CA ALA A 242 -1.96 3.80 -24.48
C ALA A 242 -1.32 2.39 -24.43
N GLU A 243 -0.11 2.25 -23.89
CA GLU A 243 0.63 0.98 -23.85
C GLU A 243 0.10 -0.02 -22.81
N VAL A 244 -0.52 0.47 -21.72
CA VAL A 244 -1.10 -0.39 -20.69
C VAL A 244 -2.41 -1.04 -21.15
N TRP A 245 -3.09 -0.50 -22.17
CA TRP A 245 -4.37 -0.97 -22.72
C TRP A 245 -4.23 -1.81 -24.00
N LYS A 246 -3.41 -2.86 -23.97
CA LYS A 246 -3.22 -3.72 -25.15
C LYS A 246 -4.49 -4.52 -25.47
N GLY A 247 -4.97 -4.39 -26.69
CA GLY A 247 -6.21 -5.02 -27.15
C GLY A 247 -7.48 -4.19 -26.92
N TYR A 248 -7.37 -3.03 -26.24
CA TYR A 248 -8.49 -2.13 -25.95
C TYR A 248 -8.26 -0.70 -26.46
N ARG A 249 -7.30 -0.50 -27.36
CA ARG A 249 -6.96 0.84 -27.90
C ARG A 249 -8.11 1.51 -28.65
N ASP A 250 -9.03 0.74 -29.22
CA ASP A 250 -10.20 1.29 -29.91
C ASP A 250 -11.22 1.90 -28.94
N ASN A 251 -11.19 1.53 -27.65
CA ASN A 251 -12.00 2.14 -26.58
C ASN A 251 -11.31 3.37 -25.96
N LEU A 252 -10.05 3.63 -26.30
CA LEU A 252 -9.19 4.60 -25.61
C LEU A 252 -9.25 6.00 -26.23
N ILE A 253 -9.61 6.96 -25.39
CA ILE A 253 -9.33 8.38 -25.57
C ILE A 253 -8.01 8.67 -24.83
N GLU A 254 -6.90 8.51 -25.55
CA GLU A 254 -5.59 8.88 -25.03
C GLU A 254 -5.50 10.40 -24.86
N MET A 255 -5.04 10.85 -23.70
CA MET A 255 -4.86 12.27 -23.39
C MET A 255 -3.40 12.62 -23.07
N GLU A 256 -3.08 13.91 -23.08
CA GLU A 256 -1.73 14.37 -22.73
C GLU A 256 -1.43 14.10 -21.25
N ARG A 257 -0.19 13.70 -20.94
CA ARG A 257 0.25 13.43 -19.58
C ARG A 257 0.27 14.71 -18.75
N TYR A 258 -0.34 14.67 -17.57
CA TYR A 258 -0.24 15.75 -16.61
C TYR A 258 1.09 15.67 -15.84
N LEU A 259 2.04 16.51 -16.25
CA LEU A 259 3.40 16.57 -15.71
C LEU A 259 3.59 17.82 -14.87
N TYR A 260 2.87 17.89 -13.74
CA TYR A 260 2.97 19.03 -12.84
C TYR A 260 4.31 19.09 -12.11
N PHE A 261 4.72 17.98 -11.48
CA PHE A 261 5.96 17.84 -10.72
C PHE A 261 7.10 17.21 -11.54
N ALA A 262 8.33 17.59 -11.23
CA ALA A 262 9.54 17.22 -11.95
C ALA A 262 9.91 15.74 -11.79
N SER A 263 9.57 15.15 -10.64
CA SER A 263 9.85 13.73 -10.31
C SER A 263 9.32 12.74 -11.36
N SER A 264 8.30 13.12 -12.09
CA SER A 264 7.67 12.28 -13.11
C SER A 264 8.40 12.34 -14.45
N ARG A 265 9.17 13.39 -14.72
CA ARG A 265 9.85 13.60 -16.01
C ARG A 265 10.97 12.60 -16.26
N GLY A 266 11.76 12.29 -15.23
CA GLY A 266 12.86 11.34 -15.32
C GLY A 266 12.40 9.92 -15.69
N LYS A 267 11.22 9.51 -15.20
CA LYS A 267 10.61 8.21 -15.52
C LYS A 267 10.28 8.05 -17.01
N PHE A 268 9.98 9.15 -17.68
CA PHE A 268 9.55 9.16 -19.09
C PHE A 268 10.62 9.71 -20.05
N GLY A 269 11.83 10.02 -19.57
CA GLY A 269 12.91 10.58 -20.39
C GLY A 269 12.61 11.98 -20.94
N ILE A 270 11.80 12.78 -20.25
CA ILE A 270 11.34 14.09 -20.74
C ILE A 270 12.27 15.21 -20.27
N ALA A 271 13.00 15.82 -21.21
CA ALA A 271 13.97 16.89 -20.92
C ALA A 271 13.34 18.27 -20.62
N ALA A 272 12.06 18.49 -20.95
CA ALA A 272 11.38 19.78 -20.77
C ALA A 272 10.87 20.01 -19.33
N ARG A 273 11.07 21.22 -18.77
CA ARG A 273 10.68 21.62 -17.39
C ARG A 273 9.22 21.31 -17.04
N SER A 274 8.96 20.89 -15.80
CA SER A 274 7.61 20.61 -15.29
C SER A 274 6.76 21.89 -15.18
N LEU A 275 5.45 21.76 -15.01
CA LEU A 275 4.57 22.92 -14.82
C LEU A 275 4.90 23.66 -13.51
N ALA A 276 5.20 22.91 -12.44
CA ALA A 276 5.59 23.45 -11.15
C ALA A 276 6.92 24.22 -11.21
N GLU A 277 7.93 23.71 -11.92
CA GLU A 277 9.22 24.41 -12.13
C GLU A 277 9.04 25.73 -12.90
N ARG A 278 8.06 25.76 -13.81
CA ARG A 278 7.71 26.95 -14.61
C ARG A 278 6.74 27.90 -13.90
N ASN A 279 6.28 27.54 -12.70
CA ASN A 279 5.26 28.25 -11.94
C ASN A 279 3.99 28.57 -12.77
N ARG A 280 3.52 27.58 -13.53
CA ARG A 280 2.29 27.65 -14.36
C ARG A 280 1.49 26.36 -14.22
N ASP A 281 0.31 26.32 -14.82
CA ASP A 281 -0.54 25.13 -14.88
C ASP A 281 -1.34 25.10 -16.21
N GLU A 282 -2.05 24.01 -16.47
CA GLU A 282 -2.98 23.90 -17.61
C GLU A 282 -4.17 24.88 -17.47
N SER A 283 -4.75 25.26 -18.61
CA SER A 283 -5.97 26.08 -18.64
C SER A 283 -7.20 25.27 -18.25
N GLU A 284 -8.09 25.81 -17.42
CA GLU A 284 -9.37 25.15 -17.13
C GLU A 284 -10.31 25.10 -18.34
N ARG A 285 -10.15 26.03 -19.30
CA ARG A 285 -11.02 26.11 -20.49
C ARG A 285 -10.50 25.33 -21.68
N GLU A 286 -9.18 25.28 -21.83
CA GLU A 286 -8.50 24.73 -23.01
C GLU A 286 -7.54 23.59 -22.68
N GLY A 287 -7.37 23.26 -21.39
CA GLY A 287 -6.52 22.17 -20.93
C GLY A 287 -7.09 20.80 -21.28
N ALA A 288 -6.32 19.76 -20.96
CA ALA A 288 -6.60 18.43 -21.50
C ALA A 288 -7.92 17.84 -21.01
N LEU A 289 -8.35 18.11 -19.75
CA LEU A 289 -9.65 17.65 -19.26
C LEU A 289 -10.83 18.36 -19.91
N ALA A 290 -10.70 19.65 -20.23
CA ALA A 290 -11.72 20.38 -20.97
C ALA A 290 -11.84 19.88 -22.42
N VAL A 291 -10.72 19.52 -23.06
CA VAL A 291 -10.73 18.82 -24.36
C VAL A 291 -11.38 17.45 -24.22
N ALA A 292 -10.95 16.62 -23.26
CA ALA A 292 -11.48 15.28 -23.05
C ALA A 292 -13.00 15.29 -22.85
N LEU A 293 -13.53 16.24 -22.08
CA LEU A 293 -14.97 16.36 -21.87
C LEU A 293 -15.75 16.71 -23.14
N ARG A 294 -15.21 17.60 -23.98
CA ARG A 294 -15.82 17.91 -25.29
C ARG A 294 -15.87 16.67 -26.18
N VAL A 295 -14.80 15.88 -26.19
CA VAL A 295 -14.74 14.60 -26.92
C VAL A 295 -15.75 13.61 -26.35
N LEU A 296 -15.82 13.45 -25.02
CA LEU A 296 -16.78 12.55 -24.36
C LEU A 296 -18.22 12.93 -24.66
N ARG A 297 -18.57 14.22 -24.63
CA ARG A 297 -19.89 14.73 -25.03
C ARG A 297 -20.23 14.37 -26.48
N ARG A 298 -19.27 14.57 -27.39
CA ARG A 298 -19.42 14.25 -28.80
C ARG A 298 -19.65 12.74 -29.00
N VAL A 299 -18.78 11.91 -28.42
CA VAL A 299 -18.86 10.44 -28.51
C VAL A 299 -20.19 9.93 -27.93
N HIS A 300 -20.61 10.46 -26.78
CA HIS A 300 -21.90 10.13 -26.16
C HIS A 300 -23.08 10.50 -27.08
N GLY A 301 -23.09 11.74 -27.59
CA GLY A 301 -24.14 12.22 -28.49
C GLY A 301 -24.24 11.41 -29.79
N GLU A 302 -23.10 11.13 -30.43
CA GLU A 302 -23.04 10.32 -31.65
C GLU A 302 -23.44 8.86 -31.40
N PHE A 303 -23.05 8.26 -30.27
CA PHE A 303 -23.44 6.90 -29.89
C PHE A 303 -24.97 6.75 -29.78
N PHE A 304 -25.62 7.63 -29.03
CA PHE A 304 -27.07 7.56 -28.84
C PHE A 304 -27.84 7.97 -30.10
N SER A 305 -27.38 8.99 -30.83
CA SER A 305 -28.00 9.41 -32.10
C SER A 305 -27.89 8.30 -33.16
N GLY A 306 -26.72 7.68 -33.28
CA GLY A 306 -26.47 6.56 -34.20
C GLY A 306 -27.29 5.33 -33.86
N SER A 307 -27.47 5.02 -32.57
CA SER A 307 -28.32 3.91 -32.13
C SER A 307 -29.79 4.09 -32.52
N VAL A 308 -30.30 5.32 -32.41
CA VAL A 308 -31.67 5.67 -32.82
C VAL A 308 -31.84 5.69 -34.34
N CYS A 309 -30.89 6.25 -35.08
CA CYS A 309 -31.01 6.40 -36.54
C CYS A 309 -30.79 5.09 -37.31
N SER A 310 -29.91 4.22 -36.83
CA SER A 310 -29.57 2.96 -37.53
C SER A 310 -30.50 1.80 -37.19
N GLY A 311 -31.30 1.90 -36.13
CA GLY A 311 -32.11 0.79 -35.63
C GLY A 311 -31.26 -0.37 -35.09
N SER A 312 -30.02 -0.13 -34.70
CA SER A 312 -29.06 -1.13 -34.19
C SER A 312 -28.23 -0.54 -33.04
N PHE A 313 -27.70 -1.40 -32.17
CA PHE A 313 -26.84 -0.99 -31.06
C PHE A 313 -25.53 -0.40 -31.60
N ALA A 314 -25.26 0.88 -31.35
CA ALA A 314 -24.02 1.51 -31.78
C ALA A 314 -22.81 0.92 -31.06
N ASP A 315 -21.64 1.01 -31.69
CA ASP A 315 -20.37 0.62 -31.08
C ASP A 315 -19.51 1.86 -30.86
N VAL A 316 -19.24 2.17 -29.58
CA VAL A 316 -18.46 3.35 -29.19
C VAL A 316 -17.06 3.36 -29.83
N ARG A 317 -16.50 2.18 -30.14
CA ARG A 317 -15.21 2.04 -30.82
C ARG A 317 -15.24 2.62 -32.22
N GLU A 318 -16.33 2.39 -32.97
CA GLU A 318 -16.51 2.97 -34.30
C GLU A 318 -16.80 4.47 -34.22
N VAL A 319 -17.57 4.91 -33.21
CA VAL A 319 -17.84 6.34 -32.96
C VAL A 319 -16.53 7.09 -32.69
N ILE A 320 -15.70 6.59 -31.76
CA ILE A 320 -14.37 7.15 -31.45
C ILE A 320 -13.51 7.20 -32.72
N ARG A 321 -13.47 6.10 -33.50
CA ARG A 321 -12.70 6.01 -34.74
C ARG A 321 -13.17 7.00 -35.80
N GLN A 322 -14.48 7.16 -35.97
CA GLN A 322 -15.06 8.12 -36.90
C GLN A 322 -14.73 9.55 -36.48
N ALA A 323 -14.99 9.91 -35.22
CA ALA A 323 -14.66 11.23 -34.69
C ALA A 323 -13.17 11.58 -34.83
N ARG A 324 -12.26 10.61 -34.61
CA ARG A 324 -10.81 10.81 -34.85
C ARG A 324 -10.49 11.09 -36.31
N ARG A 325 -11.10 10.36 -37.26
CA ARG A 325 -10.87 10.54 -38.70
C ARG A 325 -11.34 11.89 -39.23
N GLU A 326 -12.14 12.63 -38.48
CA GLU A 326 -12.57 13.96 -38.91
C GLU A 326 -11.52 15.04 -38.66
N VAL A 327 -10.57 14.81 -37.74
CA VAL A 327 -9.63 15.82 -37.26
C VAL A 327 -8.75 16.37 -38.39
N LEU A 328 -8.15 15.50 -39.19
CA LEU A 328 -7.30 15.85 -40.33
C LEU A 328 -7.91 15.43 -41.67
N ARG A 329 -9.24 15.23 -41.73
CA ARG A 329 -9.94 14.88 -42.96
C ARG A 329 -9.63 15.88 -44.07
N GLY A 330 -9.26 15.36 -45.24
CA GLY A 330 -8.88 16.17 -46.40
C GLY A 330 -7.43 16.68 -46.40
N CYS A 331 -6.65 16.40 -45.35
CA CYS A 331 -5.22 16.66 -45.36
C CYS A 331 -4.48 15.51 -46.07
N THR A 332 -3.59 15.84 -47.01
CA THR A 332 -2.58 14.93 -47.54
C THR A 332 -1.21 15.30 -47.00
N VAL A 333 -0.54 14.38 -46.32
CA VAL A 333 0.68 14.61 -45.52
C VAL A 333 1.86 13.82 -46.09
N ALA A 334 3.00 14.49 -46.29
CA ALA A 334 4.26 13.84 -46.65
C ALA A 334 5.32 14.08 -45.56
N PHE A 335 6.17 13.08 -45.29
CA PHE A 335 7.18 13.16 -44.23
C PHE A 335 8.60 13.31 -44.77
N THR A 336 9.45 14.06 -44.04
CA THR A 336 10.87 14.24 -44.38
C THR A 336 11.75 14.46 -43.15
N GLY A 337 12.85 13.72 -43.02
CA GLY A 337 13.78 13.86 -41.88
C GLY A 337 13.22 13.42 -40.52
N VAL A 338 12.01 12.87 -40.48
CA VAL A 338 11.33 12.35 -39.27
C VAL A 338 11.38 10.83 -39.20
N ILE A 339 11.19 10.16 -40.34
CA ILE A 339 11.13 8.70 -40.45
C ILE A 339 12.52 8.20 -40.90
N PRO A 340 13.24 7.39 -40.10
CA PRO A 340 14.56 6.86 -40.47
C PRO A 340 14.49 6.03 -41.75
N SER A 341 15.44 6.23 -42.66
CA SER A 341 15.43 5.58 -43.99
C SER A 341 16.22 4.25 -44.05
N GLY A 342 16.47 3.57 -42.91
CA GLY A 342 17.49 2.51 -42.83
C GLY A 342 17.05 1.10 -42.40
N ASP A 343 15.92 0.92 -41.72
CA ASP A 343 15.68 -0.32 -40.95
C ASP A 343 14.58 -1.21 -41.55
N GLY A 344 14.66 -1.58 -42.84
CA GLY A 344 13.90 -2.69 -43.45
C GLY A 344 12.35 -2.67 -43.37
N GLY A 345 11.73 -1.70 -42.71
CA GLY A 345 10.29 -1.53 -42.52
C GLY A 345 9.70 -0.49 -43.47
N ARG A 346 8.37 -0.51 -43.63
CA ARG A 346 7.68 0.48 -44.48
C ARG A 346 7.55 1.80 -43.71
N ALA A 347 7.62 2.93 -44.41
CA ALA A 347 7.38 4.25 -43.79
C ALA A 347 5.99 4.32 -43.11
N SER A 348 5.02 3.58 -43.66
CA SER A 348 3.67 3.41 -43.10
C SER A 348 3.63 2.77 -41.72
N ASP A 349 4.68 2.06 -41.31
CA ASP A 349 4.73 1.39 -40.00
C ASP A 349 5.15 2.35 -38.88
N HIS A 350 5.72 3.51 -39.24
CA HIS A 350 6.21 4.50 -38.30
C HIS A 350 5.06 5.10 -37.46
N PRO A 351 5.23 5.28 -36.13
CA PRO A 351 4.14 5.76 -35.25
C PRO A 351 3.50 7.08 -35.69
N VAL A 352 4.29 8.06 -36.14
CA VAL A 352 3.79 9.37 -36.60
C VAL A 352 2.94 9.27 -37.88
N TRP A 353 3.27 8.32 -38.76
CA TRP A 353 2.52 8.06 -39.99
C TRP A 353 1.16 7.45 -39.64
N ARG A 354 1.17 6.38 -38.84
CA ARG A 354 -0.07 5.71 -38.38
C ARG A 354 -0.97 6.67 -37.62
N ARG A 355 -0.41 7.57 -36.80
CA ARG A 355 -1.17 8.60 -36.09
C ARG A 355 -1.85 9.58 -37.06
N ALA A 356 -1.15 10.04 -38.10
CA ALA A 356 -1.75 10.92 -39.11
C ALA A 356 -2.92 10.24 -39.84
N GLU A 357 -2.78 8.97 -40.23
CA GLU A 357 -3.86 8.19 -40.87
C GLU A 357 -5.04 7.96 -39.93
N GLN A 358 -4.79 7.67 -38.65
CA GLN A 358 -5.83 7.53 -37.63
C GLN A 358 -6.65 8.82 -37.43
N LEU A 359 -6.02 9.98 -37.62
CA LEU A 359 -6.67 11.29 -37.61
C LEU A 359 -7.39 11.63 -38.93
N GLY A 360 -7.35 10.74 -39.93
CA GLY A 360 -8.04 10.88 -41.21
C GLY A 360 -7.24 11.59 -42.29
N ALA A 361 -5.94 11.84 -42.08
CA ALA A 361 -5.07 12.31 -43.16
C ALA A 361 -4.75 11.18 -44.14
N THR A 362 -4.55 11.52 -45.42
CA THR A 362 -3.96 10.63 -46.41
C THR A 362 -2.46 10.82 -46.43
N CYS A 363 -1.68 9.79 -46.12
CA CYS A 363 -0.22 9.91 -46.14
C CYS A 363 0.35 9.58 -47.53
N ALA A 364 1.37 10.34 -47.95
CA ALA A 364 2.00 10.21 -49.25
C ALA A 364 3.51 9.94 -49.11
N ASP A 365 4.03 9.02 -49.94
CA ASP A 365 5.45 8.65 -49.93
C ASP A 365 6.36 9.78 -50.41
N ASP A 366 5.88 10.63 -51.33
CA ASP A 366 6.60 11.79 -51.85
C ASP A 366 5.69 13.00 -52.05
N VAL A 367 6.31 14.16 -52.26
CA VAL A 367 5.63 15.42 -52.56
C VAL A 367 5.00 15.41 -53.95
N GLY A 368 3.83 16.02 -54.09
CA GLY A 368 3.07 16.12 -55.33
C GLY A 368 1.92 17.11 -55.22
N GLU A 369 1.19 17.38 -56.31
CA GLU A 369 0.16 18.42 -56.37
C GLU A 369 -0.91 18.32 -55.27
N GLY A 370 -1.33 17.09 -54.96
CA GLY A 370 -2.31 16.78 -53.91
C GLY A 370 -1.78 16.92 -52.47
N VAL A 371 -0.47 17.05 -52.25
CA VAL A 371 0.08 17.23 -50.89
C VAL A 371 -0.31 18.60 -50.35
N THR A 372 -0.81 18.60 -49.12
CA THR A 372 -1.23 19.81 -48.39
C THR A 372 -0.22 20.22 -47.33
N HIS A 373 0.39 19.23 -46.65
CA HIS A 373 1.32 19.43 -45.54
C HIS A 373 2.59 18.59 -45.75
N VAL A 374 3.73 19.17 -45.43
CA VAL A 374 5.00 18.45 -45.26
C VAL A 374 5.39 18.52 -43.79
N VAL A 375 5.47 17.36 -43.15
CA VAL A 375 5.93 17.22 -41.76
C VAL A 375 7.42 16.95 -41.79
N ALA A 376 8.20 17.87 -41.24
CA ALA A 376 9.65 17.85 -41.36
C ALA A 376 10.35 17.99 -40.01
N GLY A 377 11.43 17.23 -39.81
CA GLY A 377 12.31 17.40 -38.66
C GLY A 377 13.38 18.48 -38.87
N LYS A 378 13.58 18.95 -40.11
CA LYS A 378 14.51 20.03 -40.47
C LYS A 378 13.95 20.86 -41.63
N PRO A 379 14.18 22.17 -41.68
CA PRO A 379 13.58 23.04 -42.68
C PRO A 379 14.24 22.93 -44.07
N VAL A 380 15.45 22.37 -44.15
CA VAL A 380 16.30 22.39 -45.36
C VAL A 380 16.28 21.09 -46.19
N THR A 381 15.31 20.21 -46.01
CA THR A 381 15.23 18.97 -46.82
C THR A 381 14.60 19.22 -48.20
N ARG A 382 14.81 18.31 -49.17
CA ARG A 382 14.18 18.41 -50.51
C ARG A 382 12.67 18.62 -50.44
N LYS A 383 11.97 17.86 -49.59
CA LYS A 383 10.50 17.95 -49.46
C LYS A 383 10.08 19.22 -48.71
N ALA A 384 10.86 19.68 -47.73
CA ALA A 384 10.59 20.92 -47.00
C ALA A 384 10.74 22.16 -47.92
N LEU A 385 11.82 22.21 -48.71
CA LEU A 385 12.01 23.26 -49.73
C LEU A 385 10.93 23.23 -50.81
N TRP A 386 10.49 22.03 -51.20
CA TRP A 386 9.35 21.88 -52.12
C TRP A 386 8.07 22.49 -51.54
N ALA A 387 7.76 22.25 -50.26
CA ALA A 387 6.58 22.81 -49.62
C ALA A 387 6.60 24.34 -49.64
N GLN A 388 7.74 24.94 -49.27
CA GLN A 388 7.92 26.39 -49.25
C GLN A 388 7.74 27.02 -50.65
N THR A 389 8.33 26.41 -51.68
CA THR A 389 8.26 26.91 -53.06
C THR A 389 6.88 26.78 -53.69
N HIS A 390 6.06 25.82 -53.23
CA HIS A 390 4.73 25.55 -53.76
C HIS A 390 3.59 26.05 -52.84
N GLY A 391 3.92 26.85 -51.82
CA GLY A 391 2.94 27.42 -50.89
C GLY A 391 2.17 26.38 -50.08
N LYS A 392 2.79 25.22 -49.78
CA LYS A 392 2.21 24.17 -48.94
C LYS A 392 2.67 24.35 -47.49
N PHE A 393 1.90 23.83 -46.53
CA PHE A 393 2.24 23.97 -45.12
C PHE A 393 3.46 23.13 -44.77
N LEU A 394 4.45 23.75 -44.14
CA LEU A 394 5.62 23.08 -43.58
C LEU A 394 5.51 23.14 -42.06
N VAL A 395 5.36 21.99 -41.42
CA VAL A 395 5.07 21.88 -39.98
C VAL A 395 5.97 20.88 -39.29
N ASP A 396 6.22 21.09 -38.01
CA ASP A 396 6.90 20.13 -37.15
C ASP A 396 6.00 18.91 -36.84
N THR A 397 6.61 17.81 -36.40
CA THR A 397 5.91 16.61 -35.90
C THR A 397 4.91 16.91 -34.79
N GLU A 398 5.16 17.92 -33.97
CA GLU A 398 4.27 18.35 -32.89
C GLU A 398 2.90 18.83 -33.40
N TRP A 399 2.76 19.23 -34.67
CA TRP A 399 1.46 19.54 -35.25
C TRP A 399 0.52 18.31 -35.28
N ILE A 400 1.05 17.12 -35.60
CA ILE A 400 0.29 15.87 -35.56
C ILE A 400 -0.03 15.48 -34.11
N ASN A 401 0.94 15.65 -33.20
CA ASN A 401 0.74 15.34 -31.78
C ASN A 401 -0.32 16.25 -31.15
N ALA A 402 -0.27 17.54 -31.44
CA ALA A 402 -1.27 18.50 -31.01
C ALA A 402 -2.64 18.18 -31.60
N ALA A 403 -2.74 17.79 -32.88
CA ALA A 403 -4.01 17.36 -33.48
C ALA A 403 -4.59 16.12 -32.76
N HIS A 404 -3.73 15.17 -32.40
CA HIS A 404 -4.10 13.95 -31.68
C HIS A 404 -4.69 14.24 -30.30
N PHE A 405 -4.04 15.09 -29.50
CA PHE A 405 -4.50 15.40 -28.14
C PHE A 405 -5.62 16.44 -28.10
N ARG A 406 -5.65 17.41 -29.03
CA ARG A 406 -6.68 18.46 -29.08
C ARG A 406 -7.96 18.02 -29.79
N TRP A 407 -7.94 16.87 -30.48
CA TRP A 407 -9.07 16.36 -31.28
C TRP A 407 -9.63 17.40 -32.26
N SER A 408 -8.76 18.28 -32.75
CA SER A 408 -9.07 19.38 -33.65
C SER A 408 -7.82 19.73 -34.44
N LYS A 409 -7.99 20.18 -35.69
CA LYS A 409 -6.88 20.59 -36.54
C LYS A 409 -6.20 21.84 -35.95
N PRO A 410 -4.93 21.78 -35.53
CA PRO A 410 -4.22 22.94 -35.02
C PRO A 410 -3.86 23.91 -36.15
N GLU A 411 -3.77 25.21 -35.81
CA GLU A 411 -3.24 26.21 -36.74
C GLU A 411 -1.78 25.90 -37.09
N GLU A 412 -1.48 25.77 -38.38
CA GLU A 412 -0.19 25.31 -38.89
C GLU A 412 0.95 26.25 -38.50
N ARG A 413 0.68 27.57 -38.44
CA ARG A 413 1.65 28.61 -38.06
C ARG A 413 2.21 28.48 -36.64
N MET A 414 1.54 27.74 -35.76
CA MET A 414 1.96 27.55 -34.37
C MET A 414 2.99 26.44 -34.22
N TYR A 415 3.30 25.70 -35.30
CA TYR A 415 4.20 24.55 -35.30
C TYR A 415 5.26 24.68 -36.42
N PRO A 416 6.05 25.77 -36.44
CA PRO A 416 7.08 25.95 -37.46
C PRO A 416 8.21 24.92 -37.29
N VAL A 417 8.91 24.63 -38.39
CA VAL A 417 10.12 23.78 -38.36
C VAL A 417 11.33 24.68 -38.15
N GLU A 418 11.99 24.56 -36.99
CA GLU A 418 13.15 25.38 -36.63
C GLU A 418 14.49 24.73 -37.04
N ASP A 419 15.55 25.55 -37.20
CA ASP A 419 16.92 25.07 -37.43
C ASP A 419 17.66 24.87 -36.09
N ASP A 420 18.53 23.86 -36.02
CA ASP A 420 19.29 23.47 -34.81
C ASP A 420 20.13 24.63 -34.17
N ALA A 421 20.30 25.77 -34.87
CA ALA A 421 21.00 26.95 -34.37
C ALA A 421 20.17 27.85 -33.43
N SER A 422 18.83 27.68 -33.37
CA SER A 422 17.93 28.46 -32.51
C SER A 422 17.28 27.65 -31.38
N ALA A 423 17.61 26.37 -31.23
CA ALA A 423 16.96 25.40 -30.34
C ALA A 423 17.24 25.58 -28.82
N GLY A 424 17.38 26.82 -28.35
CA GLY A 424 17.55 27.17 -26.94
C GLY A 424 16.25 27.48 -26.19
N ALA A 425 15.11 27.57 -26.86
CA ALA A 425 13.82 27.85 -26.22
C ALA A 425 12.66 27.25 -27.04
N ALA A 426 12.21 26.05 -26.68
CA ALA A 426 10.96 25.53 -27.22
C ALA A 426 9.77 26.39 -26.74
N PRO A 427 8.92 26.91 -27.64
CA PRO A 427 7.62 27.44 -27.25
C PRO A 427 6.66 26.27 -27.01
N ASN A 428 6.04 26.21 -25.83
CA ASN A 428 4.88 25.32 -25.61
C ASN A 428 3.62 26.03 -26.15
N PRO A 429 2.72 25.34 -26.87
CA PRO A 429 1.55 25.98 -27.47
C PRO A 429 0.45 26.14 -26.42
N GLY A 430 0.36 27.32 -25.80
CA GLY A 430 -0.74 27.68 -24.90
C GLY A 430 -0.32 28.70 -23.85
N GLY A 431 -0.44 29.99 -24.18
CA GLY A 431 -0.19 31.09 -23.25
C GLY A 431 0.18 32.36 -24.00
N ILE A 432 -0.78 33.29 -24.08
CA ILE A 432 -0.66 34.60 -24.72
C ILE A 432 0.44 35.43 -24.01
N ALA A 433 1.20 36.17 -24.81
CA ALA A 433 2.39 36.93 -24.44
C ALA A 433 2.13 38.06 -23.43
N GLY A 434 3.08 38.23 -22.51
CA GLY A 434 3.30 39.43 -21.69
C GLY A 434 4.80 39.71 -21.65
N GLU A 435 5.17 40.96 -21.91
CA GLU A 435 6.49 41.45 -22.31
C GLU A 435 7.59 41.43 -21.22
N LYS A 436 8.81 41.73 -21.69
CA LYS A 436 10.14 41.40 -21.16
C LYS A 436 10.82 42.53 -20.37
N GLU A 437 11.82 42.10 -19.60
CA GLU A 437 13.16 42.67 -19.38
C GLU A 437 13.49 43.58 -18.18
N GLY A 438 14.65 43.25 -17.58
CA GLY A 438 15.43 44.04 -16.62
C GLY A 438 16.51 43.21 -15.91
N ASP A 439 17.56 42.79 -16.63
CA ASP A 439 18.82 42.20 -16.09
C ASP A 439 19.76 43.29 -15.55
N LEU A 440 20.53 42.97 -14.49
CA LEU A 440 21.84 43.58 -14.17
C LEU A 440 22.75 42.58 -13.42
N ASP A 441 23.74 42.08 -14.17
CA ASP A 441 25.18 41.89 -13.87
C ASP A 441 25.73 41.56 -12.45
N ALA A 442 26.36 40.38 -12.40
CA ALA A 442 27.81 40.13 -12.25
C ALA A 442 28.53 40.00 -10.87
N GLU A 443 29.55 39.13 -10.96
CA GLU A 443 30.77 38.92 -10.14
C GLU A 443 30.66 38.09 -8.86
N ASP A 444 31.67 37.36 -8.38
CA ASP A 444 32.90 36.69 -8.85
C ASP A 444 33.49 36.04 -7.57
N SER A 445 34.39 35.07 -7.72
CA SER A 445 35.37 34.56 -6.75
C SER A 445 34.84 33.68 -5.60
N GLY A 446 35.55 32.67 -5.11
CA GLY A 446 36.90 32.17 -5.34
C GLY A 446 37.11 30.95 -4.45
N GLY A 447 38.00 30.03 -4.88
CA GLY A 447 38.23 28.75 -4.23
C GLY A 447 39.02 28.81 -2.91
N GLY A 448 39.19 27.64 -2.29
CA GLY A 448 40.09 27.47 -1.15
C GLY A 448 39.93 26.15 -0.42
N SER A 449 40.77 25.18 -0.79
CA SER A 449 41.07 23.92 -0.13
C SER A 449 41.62 24.06 1.30
N GLY A 450 41.46 23.04 2.13
CA GLY A 450 42.29 22.82 3.32
C GLY A 450 41.88 21.59 4.13
N ALA A 451 42.78 20.62 4.20
CA ALA A 451 42.62 19.33 4.86
C ALA A 451 43.31 19.29 6.24
N ASP A 452 43.06 18.17 6.92
CA ASP A 452 43.95 17.44 7.85
C ASP A 452 43.86 17.63 9.39
N ASP A 453 43.66 16.46 10.01
CA ASP A 453 44.46 15.83 11.08
C ASP A 453 44.05 15.84 12.57
N ALA A 454 43.66 14.61 12.99
CA ALA A 454 44.40 13.73 13.91
C ALA A 454 44.10 13.69 15.42
N ALA A 455 44.26 12.46 15.92
CA ALA A 455 43.90 11.89 17.21
C ALA A 455 44.83 12.25 18.38
N ALA A 456 44.36 12.00 19.61
CA ALA A 456 45.21 11.54 20.71
C ALA A 456 44.42 10.80 21.81
N ALA A 457 44.94 9.64 22.21
CA ALA A 457 44.53 8.82 23.34
C ALA A 457 45.28 9.21 24.63
N VAL A 458 44.71 8.94 25.81
CA VAL A 458 45.44 8.93 27.10
C VAL A 458 44.93 7.80 28.00
N SER A 459 45.87 6.99 28.48
CA SER A 459 45.72 5.96 29.52
C SER A 459 46.12 6.50 30.91
N HIS A 460 45.56 5.95 32.00
CA HIS A 460 46.30 5.38 33.14
C HIS A 460 45.40 5.01 34.33
N GLY A 461 45.75 3.91 35.02
CA GLY A 461 45.51 3.75 36.46
C GLY A 461 44.88 2.44 36.91
N ALA A 462 45.70 1.44 37.23
CA ALA A 462 45.29 0.19 37.89
C ALA A 462 45.59 0.24 39.40
N THR A 463 44.74 -0.37 40.24
CA THR A 463 45.15 -0.96 41.53
C THR A 463 44.22 -2.09 42.01
N SER A 464 44.89 -3.19 42.34
CA SER A 464 44.60 -4.22 43.35
C SER A 464 43.55 -5.31 43.12
N THR A 465 44.04 -6.53 43.36
CA THR A 465 43.60 -7.85 42.90
C THR A 465 42.91 -8.65 43.99
N ASP A 466 41.75 -9.25 43.68
CA ASP A 466 41.32 -10.53 44.25
C ASP A 466 41.39 -11.58 43.14
N SER A 467 42.32 -12.53 43.29
CA SER A 467 42.68 -13.48 42.23
C SER A 467 41.71 -14.65 42.22
N ILE A 468 40.79 -14.65 41.25
CA ILE A 468 40.05 -15.85 40.84
C ILE A 468 41.00 -16.69 39.98
N VAL A 469 41.31 -17.91 40.43
CA VAL A 469 42.05 -18.90 39.63
C VAL A 469 41.12 -19.41 38.51
N LEU A 470 41.39 -18.99 37.27
CA LEU A 470 40.73 -19.47 36.05
C LEU A 470 41.46 -20.71 35.48
N PRO A 471 40.73 -21.71 34.95
CA PRO A 471 41.29 -22.86 34.23
C PRO A 471 41.68 -22.49 32.77
N PRO A 472 42.28 -23.40 31.96
CA PRO A 472 43.13 -23.02 30.83
C PRO A 472 42.34 -22.35 29.70
N GLU A 473 42.80 -21.14 29.36
CA GLU A 473 42.48 -20.27 28.22
C GLU A 473 41.16 -20.57 27.45
N PRO A 474 40.12 -19.75 27.63
CA PRO A 474 39.09 -19.56 26.60
C PRO A 474 39.77 -19.10 25.30
N THR A 475 39.46 -19.73 24.18
CA THR A 475 40.13 -19.50 22.87
C THR A 475 39.98 -18.06 22.34
N SER A 476 39.17 -17.19 22.96
CA SER A 476 39.09 -15.75 22.68
C SER A 476 39.29 -14.94 23.99
N GLY A 477 40.29 -14.05 24.01
CA GLY A 477 40.57 -13.17 25.17
C GLY A 477 39.39 -12.27 25.58
N HIS A 478 38.45 -12.07 24.64
CA HIS A 478 37.19 -11.34 24.83
C HIS A 478 36.23 -12.05 25.78
N LEU A 479 35.89 -13.32 25.53
CA LEU A 479 34.98 -14.08 26.39
C LEU A 479 35.52 -14.19 27.83
N ALA A 480 36.83 -14.40 27.97
CA ALA A 480 37.49 -14.40 29.28
C ALA A 480 37.28 -13.07 30.03
N SER A 481 37.31 -11.94 29.31
CA SER A 481 37.06 -10.61 29.87
C SER A 481 35.61 -10.44 30.32
N LEU A 482 34.64 -10.85 29.49
CA LEU A 482 33.21 -10.81 29.82
C LEU A 482 32.92 -11.62 31.08
N LEU A 483 33.40 -12.86 31.16
CA LEU A 483 33.17 -13.74 32.30
C LEU A 483 33.81 -13.18 33.59
N ARG A 484 34.99 -12.54 33.51
CA ARG A 484 35.59 -11.82 34.65
C ARG A 484 34.73 -10.62 35.09
N ALA A 485 34.13 -9.92 34.15
CA ALA A 485 33.17 -8.85 34.42
C ALA A 485 31.78 -9.37 34.83
N ARG A 486 31.61 -10.69 35.00
CA ARG A 486 30.34 -11.37 35.27
C ARG A 486 29.27 -11.06 34.21
N LYS A 487 29.66 -10.99 32.95
CA LYS A 487 28.75 -10.84 31.80
C LYS A 487 28.69 -12.11 30.95
N LEU A 488 27.52 -12.37 30.41
CA LEU A 488 27.26 -13.36 29.35
C LEU A 488 27.05 -12.65 28.01
N ILE A 489 26.76 -13.40 26.95
CA ILE A 489 26.40 -12.85 25.64
C ILE A 489 24.89 -13.04 25.43
N LEU A 490 24.20 -11.99 24.98
CA LEU A 490 22.77 -12.03 24.63
C LEU A 490 22.62 -11.68 23.15
N VAL A 491 22.12 -12.63 22.37
CA VAL A 491 21.66 -12.39 21.00
C VAL A 491 20.18 -12.08 21.05
N VAL A 492 19.77 -10.93 20.54
CA VAL A 492 18.39 -10.46 20.58
C VAL A 492 17.88 -10.19 19.16
N ASP A 493 16.69 -10.71 18.87
CA ASP A 493 15.96 -10.38 17.65
C ASP A 493 15.29 -8.99 17.72
N LEU A 494 14.89 -8.43 16.58
CA LEU A 494 14.18 -7.15 16.51
C LEU A 494 12.67 -7.31 16.35
N ASP A 495 12.25 -7.92 15.24
CA ASP A 495 10.88 -7.91 14.74
C ASP A 495 9.99 -8.85 15.53
N HIS A 496 8.90 -8.35 16.09
CA HIS A 496 8.04 -9.07 17.05
C HIS A 496 8.72 -9.41 18.39
N THR A 497 10.02 -9.17 18.54
CA THR A 497 10.77 -9.30 19.80
C THR A 497 10.87 -7.96 20.55
N LEU A 498 11.56 -6.97 20.00
CA LEU A 498 11.77 -5.64 20.60
C LEU A 498 10.91 -4.54 19.97
N VAL A 499 10.53 -4.70 18.70
CA VAL A 499 9.71 -3.75 17.95
C VAL A 499 8.68 -4.50 17.12
N ASN A 500 7.68 -3.79 16.62
CA ASN A 500 6.83 -4.29 15.54
C ASN A 500 6.70 -3.18 14.50
N SER A 501 6.80 -3.50 13.22
CA SER A 501 6.77 -2.53 12.12
C SER A 501 5.68 -2.90 11.12
N THR A 502 5.06 -1.90 10.53
CA THR A 502 4.12 -2.05 9.40
C THR A 502 4.44 -1.03 8.33
N ALA A 503 4.22 -1.36 7.06
CA ALA A 503 4.31 -0.34 6.02
C ALA A 503 3.21 0.71 6.23
N ASP A 504 3.50 1.97 5.91
CA ASP A 504 2.55 3.09 6.02
C ASP A 504 1.23 2.86 5.26
N TYR A 505 1.30 2.08 4.16
CA TYR A 505 0.14 1.69 3.38
C TYR A 505 -0.60 0.48 3.95
N ASP A 506 -0.08 -0.27 4.91
CA ASP A 506 -0.69 -1.52 5.39
C ASP A 506 -1.42 -1.34 6.74
N ILE A 507 -1.90 -0.12 6.99
CA ILE A 507 -2.69 0.24 8.17
C ILE A 507 -4.15 -0.14 7.91
N SER A 508 -4.76 -0.89 8.82
CA SER A 508 -6.17 -1.29 8.72
C SER A 508 -7.12 -0.09 8.91
N GLY A 509 -8.36 -0.22 8.44
CA GLY A 509 -9.38 0.82 8.66
C GLY A 509 -9.65 1.13 10.13
N THR A 510 -9.55 0.12 11.01
CA THR A 510 -9.70 0.30 12.47
C THR A 510 -8.49 1.02 13.06
N GLU A 511 -7.28 0.67 12.63
CA GLU A 511 -6.06 1.36 13.04
C GLU A 511 -6.05 2.83 12.59
N TYR A 512 -6.58 3.10 11.39
CA TYR A 512 -6.81 4.45 10.89
C TYR A 512 -7.70 5.25 11.86
N VAL A 513 -8.86 4.69 12.24
CA VAL A 513 -9.79 5.33 13.19
C VAL A 513 -9.16 5.54 14.56
N ASN A 514 -8.24 4.67 14.97
CA ASN A 514 -7.47 4.81 16.21
C ASN A 514 -6.31 5.82 16.11
N GLY A 515 -6.20 6.54 14.98
CA GLY A 515 -5.29 7.67 14.78
C GLY A 515 -3.88 7.30 14.33
N LEU A 516 -3.63 6.04 13.93
CA LEU A 516 -2.30 5.62 13.44
C LEU A 516 -1.96 6.23 12.07
N ALA A 517 -2.98 6.40 11.22
CA ALA A 517 -2.82 6.96 9.89
C ALA A 517 -2.67 8.50 9.87
N GLU A 518 -2.97 9.17 10.98
CA GLU A 518 -2.75 10.62 11.13
C GLU A 518 -1.32 10.94 11.60
N LEU A 519 -0.50 9.92 11.83
CA LEU A 519 0.88 10.08 12.26
C LEU A 519 1.73 10.63 11.11
N VAL A 520 1.93 11.96 11.10
CA VAL A 520 2.78 12.65 10.10
C VAL A 520 4.24 12.74 10.55
N THR A 521 4.50 12.53 11.84
CA THR A 521 5.82 12.57 12.50
C THR A 521 5.85 11.56 13.65
N ASP A 522 7.03 11.24 14.17
CA ASP A 522 7.16 10.40 15.37
C ASP A 522 6.24 10.84 16.52
N ASP A 523 5.71 9.86 17.24
CA ASP A 523 5.01 10.04 18.53
C ASP A 523 5.75 9.20 19.61
N PRO A 524 6.84 9.75 20.19
CA PRO A 524 7.60 9.08 21.24
C PRO A 524 6.75 8.79 22.49
N GLY A 525 5.68 9.56 22.74
CA GLY A 525 4.78 9.35 23.87
C GLY A 525 4.00 8.04 23.75
N ARG A 526 3.70 7.63 22.51
CA ARG A 526 3.14 6.31 22.19
C ARG A 526 4.22 5.31 21.77
N GLY A 527 5.50 5.67 21.73
CA GLY A 527 6.57 4.80 21.23
C GLY A 527 6.42 4.43 19.74
N LEU A 528 5.81 5.31 18.94
CA LEU A 528 5.61 5.13 17.50
C LEU A 528 6.56 6.03 16.73
N PHE A 529 7.23 5.48 15.74
CA PHE A 529 8.26 6.17 14.95
C PHE A 529 8.08 5.87 13.47
N ILE A 530 8.39 6.84 12.62
CA ILE A 530 8.34 6.69 11.17
C ILE A 530 9.76 6.47 10.68
N LEU A 531 10.04 5.26 10.20
CA LEU A 531 11.30 4.93 9.54
C LEU A 531 11.12 5.12 8.04
N ASP A 532 11.83 6.09 7.48
CA ASP A 532 11.84 6.37 6.04
C ASP A 532 13.28 6.30 5.52
N HIS A 533 13.48 5.55 4.44
CA HIS A 533 14.78 5.36 3.82
C HIS A 533 14.64 5.43 2.31
N ALA A 534 15.60 6.06 1.64
CA ALA A 534 15.53 6.34 0.21
C ALA A 534 15.46 5.06 -0.67
N SER A 535 15.93 3.92 -0.15
CA SER A 535 15.85 2.63 -0.84
C SER A 535 14.50 1.93 -0.69
N TRP A 536 13.63 2.37 0.23
CA TRP A 536 12.35 1.73 0.48
C TRP A 536 11.23 2.29 -0.39
N PHE A 537 10.35 1.39 -0.82
CA PHE A 537 9.18 1.77 -1.59
C PHE A 537 8.16 2.55 -0.74
N SER A 538 8.17 2.41 0.58
CA SER A 538 7.28 3.07 1.53
C SER A 538 7.99 3.31 2.87
N ALA A 539 7.48 4.25 3.67
CA ALA A 539 7.93 4.35 5.05
C ALA A 539 7.36 3.20 5.87
N PHE A 540 8.05 2.84 6.95
CA PHE A 540 7.55 1.96 7.99
C PHE A 540 7.09 2.77 9.19
N ILE A 541 5.94 2.43 9.74
CA ILE A 541 5.56 2.84 11.09
C ILE A 541 6.04 1.74 12.02
N THR A 542 6.94 2.09 12.93
CA THR A 542 7.57 1.17 13.87
C THR A 542 7.13 1.51 15.29
N LYS A 543 6.57 0.51 15.95
CA LYS A 543 6.20 0.55 17.36
C LYS A 543 7.30 -0.09 18.20
N LEU A 544 7.81 0.66 19.17
CA LEU A 544 8.66 0.11 20.23
C LEU A 544 7.84 -0.73 21.19
N ARG A 545 8.28 -1.95 21.49
CA ARG A 545 7.60 -2.78 22.47
C ARG A 545 7.71 -2.15 23.87
N PRO A 546 6.64 -2.12 24.67
CA PRO A 546 6.66 -1.53 26.00
C PRO A 546 7.83 -2.04 26.85
N PHE A 547 8.45 -1.14 27.62
CA PHE A 547 9.63 -1.39 28.46
C PHE A 547 10.96 -1.65 27.71
N VAL A 548 11.05 -1.53 26.38
CA VAL A 548 12.29 -1.87 25.63
C VAL A 548 13.55 -1.14 26.12
N HIS A 549 13.50 0.18 26.37
CA HIS A 549 14.69 0.89 26.86
C HIS A 549 15.06 0.53 28.30
N GLY A 550 14.08 0.16 29.13
CA GLY A 550 14.32 -0.36 30.47
C GLY A 550 14.97 -1.74 30.42
N PHE A 551 14.45 -2.61 29.56
CA PHE A 551 15.01 -3.92 29.24
C PHE A 551 16.48 -3.83 28.80
N LEU A 552 16.79 -3.01 27.78
CA LEU A 552 18.16 -2.87 27.25
C LEU A 552 19.15 -2.38 28.32
N ARG A 553 18.74 -1.36 29.09
CA ARG A 553 19.55 -0.83 30.19
C ARG A 553 19.87 -1.90 31.23
N GLU A 554 18.87 -2.62 31.72
CA GLU A 554 19.04 -3.63 32.76
C GLU A 554 19.77 -4.89 32.25
N ALA A 555 19.48 -5.31 31.01
CA ALA A 555 20.15 -6.45 30.38
C ALA A 555 21.65 -6.15 30.15
N SER A 556 22.01 -4.92 29.73
CA SER A 556 23.41 -4.54 29.46
C SER A 556 24.34 -4.66 30.68
N ALA A 557 23.80 -4.64 31.90
CA ALA A 557 24.56 -4.86 33.13
C ALA A 557 25.01 -6.32 33.28
N MET A 558 24.27 -7.26 32.69
CA MET A 558 24.48 -8.71 32.79
C MET A 558 24.99 -9.34 31.49
N PHE A 559 24.79 -8.67 30.35
CA PHE A 559 25.07 -9.20 29.03
C PHE A 559 25.80 -8.19 28.15
N GLU A 560 26.69 -8.69 27.31
CA GLU A 560 27.04 -8.01 26.05
C GLU A 560 26.00 -8.40 25.01
N MET A 561 25.40 -7.40 24.34
CA MET A 561 24.24 -7.60 23.49
C MET A 561 24.60 -7.51 22.01
N HIS A 562 24.05 -8.42 21.23
CA HIS A 562 24.13 -8.48 19.77
C HIS A 562 22.71 -8.48 19.19
N VAL A 563 22.48 -7.70 18.15
CA VAL A 563 21.25 -7.78 17.34
C VAL A 563 21.43 -8.83 16.25
N TYR A 564 20.44 -9.71 16.07
CA TYR A 564 20.37 -10.59 14.92
C TYR A 564 18.93 -10.67 14.40
N THR A 565 18.64 -9.96 13.31
CA THR A 565 17.33 -9.92 12.63
C THR A 565 17.39 -10.58 11.25
N LEU A 566 16.24 -11.03 10.74
CA LEU A 566 16.04 -11.41 9.33
C LEU A 566 15.53 -10.24 8.46
N GLY A 567 15.46 -9.03 9.01
CA GLY A 567 15.35 -7.80 8.25
C GLY A 567 16.63 -7.51 7.44
N ASP A 568 16.51 -6.69 6.40
CA ASP A 568 17.68 -6.24 5.64
C ASP A 568 18.55 -5.27 6.46
N ARG A 569 19.74 -4.97 5.95
CA ARG A 569 20.73 -4.15 6.64
C ARG A 569 20.25 -2.71 6.90
N ASP A 570 19.56 -2.10 5.93
CA ASP A 570 19.08 -0.72 6.07
C ASP A 570 18.04 -0.65 7.21
N TYR A 571 17.14 -1.63 7.24
CA TYR A 571 16.11 -1.75 8.28
C TYR A 571 16.73 -2.02 9.65
N ALA A 572 17.64 -2.98 9.75
CA ALA A 572 18.33 -3.32 10.99
C ALA A 572 19.08 -2.11 11.57
N ALA A 573 19.78 -1.34 10.71
CA ALA A 573 20.48 -0.14 11.13
C ALA A 573 19.52 0.97 11.60
N ALA A 574 18.40 1.17 10.90
CA ALA A 574 17.39 2.16 11.28
C ALA A 574 16.75 1.85 12.63
N VAL A 575 16.32 0.60 12.85
CA VAL A 575 15.74 0.15 14.12
C VAL A 575 16.78 0.17 15.25
N ALA A 576 18.02 -0.27 14.99
CA ALA A 576 19.08 -0.22 15.99
C ALA A 576 19.38 1.22 16.44
N LYS A 577 19.42 2.18 15.51
CA LYS A 577 19.58 3.61 15.83
C LYS A 577 18.41 4.16 16.64
N LEU A 578 17.19 3.67 16.40
CA LEU A 578 16.02 4.04 17.19
C LEU A 578 16.10 3.50 18.63
N LEU A 579 16.57 2.26 18.80
CA LEU A 579 16.70 1.60 20.11
C LEU A 579 17.92 2.08 20.91
N ASP A 580 19.02 2.38 20.23
CA ASP A 580 20.35 2.68 20.78
C ASP A 580 21.04 3.82 19.99
N PRO A 581 20.53 5.07 20.10
CA PRO A 581 21.00 6.19 19.28
C PRO A 581 22.48 6.55 19.51
N ASP A 582 22.99 6.27 20.70
CA ASP A 582 24.38 6.54 21.09
C ASP A 582 25.30 5.32 20.91
N GLY A 583 24.77 4.18 20.45
CA GLY A 583 25.54 2.95 20.23
C GLY A 583 26.10 2.31 21.51
N VAL A 584 25.48 2.56 22.66
CA VAL A 584 25.93 2.10 24.00
C VAL A 584 25.71 0.61 24.19
N TYR A 585 24.64 0.07 23.61
CA TYR A 585 24.18 -1.29 23.83
C TYR A 585 24.70 -2.26 22.77
N PHE A 586 24.55 -1.90 21.49
CA PHE A 586 24.86 -2.79 20.37
C PHE A 586 26.17 -2.41 19.67
N GLY A 587 26.51 -1.13 19.58
CA GLY A 587 27.65 -0.68 18.78
C GLY A 587 27.59 -1.26 17.36
N GLU A 588 28.68 -1.88 16.89
CA GLU A 588 28.74 -2.55 15.58
C GLU A 588 28.19 -3.99 15.57
N ARG A 589 27.65 -4.49 16.70
CA ARG A 589 27.19 -5.89 16.86
C ARG A 589 25.77 -6.08 16.32
N ILE A 590 25.55 -5.75 15.05
CA ILE A 590 24.26 -5.85 14.37
C ILE A 590 24.41 -6.78 13.17
N ILE A 591 23.65 -7.87 13.16
CA ILE A 591 23.64 -8.87 12.09
C ILE A 591 22.26 -8.82 11.44
N SER A 592 22.21 -8.46 10.16
CA SER A 592 20.99 -8.50 9.36
C SER A 592 20.92 -9.78 8.54
N ARG A 593 19.83 -9.96 7.80
CA ARG A 593 19.68 -11.05 6.82
C ARG A 593 20.78 -11.03 5.77
N ASP A 594 21.26 -9.84 5.39
CA ASP A 594 22.24 -9.68 4.30
C ASP A 594 23.64 -10.20 4.71
N GLU A 595 23.93 -10.24 6.01
CA GLU A 595 25.15 -10.84 6.56
C GLU A 595 24.98 -12.32 6.96
N SER A 596 23.75 -12.84 6.94
CA SER A 596 23.46 -14.23 7.29
C SER A 596 23.78 -15.18 6.12
N PRO A 597 24.52 -16.30 6.35
CA PRO A 597 24.76 -17.32 5.33
C PRO A 597 23.49 -18.02 4.84
N GLN A 598 22.43 -17.99 5.65
CA GLN A 598 21.11 -18.55 5.34
C GLN A 598 20.07 -17.44 5.49
N PRO A 599 19.32 -17.10 4.43
CA PRO A 599 18.43 -15.93 4.44
C PRO A 599 17.15 -16.12 5.27
N ASP A 600 16.80 -17.37 5.60
CA ASP A 600 15.58 -17.76 6.32
C ASP A 600 15.86 -18.34 7.72
N ARG A 601 17.13 -18.37 8.14
CA ARG A 601 17.59 -19.04 9.36
C ARG A 601 18.70 -18.27 10.04
N LYS A 602 18.83 -18.49 11.36
CA LYS A 602 19.85 -17.88 12.21
C LYS A 602 20.78 -18.96 12.78
N SER A 603 22.07 -18.63 12.86
CA SER A 603 23.08 -19.49 13.48
C SER A 603 24.04 -18.68 14.34
N LEU A 604 24.40 -19.23 15.51
CA LEU A 604 25.41 -18.63 16.38
C LEU A 604 26.79 -18.51 15.74
N ASP A 605 27.06 -19.21 14.64
CA ASP A 605 28.37 -19.13 13.98
C ASP A 605 28.66 -17.72 13.44
N VAL A 606 27.64 -16.97 13.00
CA VAL A 606 27.79 -15.59 12.49
C VAL A 606 28.11 -14.59 13.61
N VAL A 607 27.67 -14.88 14.85
CA VAL A 607 27.83 -14.00 16.02
C VAL A 607 29.29 -13.86 16.45
N PHE A 608 30.10 -14.91 16.21
CA PHE A 608 31.51 -14.99 16.62
C PHE A 608 32.50 -14.81 15.46
N GLY A 609 32.03 -14.39 14.29
CA GLY A 609 32.85 -14.17 13.08
C GLY A 609 32.92 -15.37 12.14
N SER A 610 33.93 -15.43 11.27
CA SER A 610 34.01 -16.43 10.19
C SER A 610 34.37 -17.86 10.64
N ALA A 611 34.55 -18.08 11.93
CA ALA A 611 34.89 -19.38 12.51
C ALA A 611 33.73 -19.91 13.34
N PRO A 612 33.49 -21.24 13.35
CA PRO A 612 32.44 -21.84 14.18
C PRO A 612 32.59 -21.46 15.65
N ALA A 613 31.48 -21.13 16.30
CA ALA A 613 31.51 -20.74 17.71
C ALA A 613 32.09 -21.87 18.57
N SER A 614 33.05 -21.55 19.44
CA SER A 614 33.68 -22.52 20.34
C SER A 614 32.67 -23.09 21.34
N ALA A 615 32.97 -24.25 21.91
CA ALA A 615 32.12 -24.86 22.95
C ALA A 615 31.94 -23.93 24.17
N ALA A 616 32.97 -23.16 24.52
CA ALA A 616 32.92 -22.19 25.61
C ALA A 616 32.02 -20.98 25.28
N GLU A 617 32.09 -20.47 24.05
CA GLU A 617 31.21 -19.40 23.58
C GLU A 617 29.75 -19.86 23.56
N ARG A 618 29.47 -21.04 22.99
CA ARG A 618 28.13 -21.63 22.98
C ARG A 618 27.58 -21.90 24.39
N ALA A 619 28.44 -22.15 25.37
CA ALA A 619 28.06 -22.32 26.77
C ALA A 619 27.74 -21.00 27.49
N ALA A 620 28.10 -19.84 26.92
CA ALA A 620 27.93 -18.52 27.54
C ALA A 620 26.92 -17.60 26.81
N VAL A 621 26.28 -18.09 25.74
CA VAL A 621 25.32 -17.33 24.92
C VAL A 621 23.88 -17.66 25.25
N VAL A 622 23.08 -16.63 25.44
CA VAL A 622 21.61 -16.71 25.51
C VAL A 622 21.01 -16.07 24.26
N ILE A 623 19.97 -16.68 23.71
CA ILE A 623 19.21 -16.15 22.59
C ILE A 623 17.83 -15.73 23.11
N LEU A 624 17.38 -14.53 22.75
CA LEU A 624 16.01 -14.05 22.99
C LEU A 624 15.37 -13.73 21.63
N ASP A 625 14.36 -14.50 21.27
CA ASP A 625 13.70 -14.45 19.96
C ASP A 625 12.26 -14.96 20.12
N ASP A 626 11.31 -14.41 19.37
CA ASP A 626 9.93 -14.89 19.36
C ASP A 626 9.73 -16.13 18.48
N THR A 627 10.65 -16.42 17.57
CA THR A 627 10.52 -17.49 16.58
C THR A 627 11.55 -18.59 16.83
N ALA A 628 11.12 -19.71 17.41
CA ALA A 628 12.02 -20.83 17.68
C ALA A 628 12.55 -21.54 16.42
N GLU A 629 11.76 -21.54 15.34
CA GLU A 629 12.04 -22.31 14.13
C GLU A 629 13.25 -21.80 13.33
N VAL A 630 13.59 -20.51 13.46
CA VAL A 630 14.76 -19.94 12.76
C VAL A 630 16.09 -20.35 13.41
N TRP A 631 16.08 -20.92 14.62
CA TRP A 631 17.26 -21.31 15.40
C TRP A 631 17.52 -22.82 15.40
N GLU A 632 17.49 -23.46 14.22
CA GLU A 632 17.72 -24.90 14.12
C GLU A 632 19.11 -25.29 14.65
N GLY A 633 19.14 -26.20 15.64
CA GLY A 633 20.37 -26.65 16.29
C GLY A 633 20.90 -25.73 17.41
N ASN A 634 20.27 -24.58 17.70
CA ASN A 634 20.62 -23.71 18.84
C ASN A 634 19.44 -23.47 19.80
N SER A 635 18.36 -24.27 19.71
CA SER A 635 17.16 -24.17 20.55
C SER A 635 17.41 -24.33 22.05
N ASP A 636 18.51 -24.95 22.44
CA ASP A 636 18.92 -25.10 23.84
C ASP A 636 19.46 -23.79 24.46
N ASN A 637 19.89 -22.84 23.64
CA ASN A 637 20.32 -21.50 24.04
C ASN A 637 19.14 -20.50 24.02
N LEU A 638 17.99 -20.90 23.46
CA LEU A 638 16.85 -20.04 23.20
C LEU A 638 15.93 -19.89 24.41
N ILE A 639 15.63 -18.64 24.74
CA ILE A 639 14.47 -18.21 25.52
C ILE A 639 13.46 -17.68 24.51
N GLU A 640 12.51 -18.53 24.13
CA GLU A 640 11.40 -18.16 23.25
C GLU A 640 10.43 -17.25 24.01
N MET A 641 9.98 -16.16 23.38
CA MET A 641 9.02 -15.22 23.96
C MET A 641 7.78 -15.03 23.08
N GLU A 642 6.74 -14.42 23.65
CA GLU A 642 5.50 -14.14 22.92
C GLU A 642 5.74 -13.10 21.82
N ARG A 643 5.19 -13.33 20.62
CA ARG A 643 5.26 -12.39 19.49
C ARG A 643 4.56 -11.08 19.80
N TYR A 644 5.20 -9.97 19.46
CA TYR A 644 4.61 -8.65 19.57
C TYR A 644 3.80 -8.31 18.31
N HIS A 645 2.49 -8.37 18.47
CA HIS A 645 1.51 -8.09 17.42
C HIS A 645 0.82 -6.74 17.64
N TYR A 646 1.59 -5.66 17.47
CA TYR A 646 1.02 -4.34 17.62
C TYR A 646 0.12 -3.97 16.46
N PHE A 647 0.59 -4.15 15.22
CA PHE A 647 -0.13 -3.79 13.99
C PHE A 647 -0.95 -4.93 13.40
N ALA A 648 -2.03 -4.61 12.71
CA ALA A 648 -2.93 -5.57 12.06
C ALA A 648 -2.21 -6.43 11.00
N SER A 649 -1.30 -5.82 10.24
CA SER A 649 -0.46 -6.50 9.25
C SER A 649 0.30 -7.70 9.86
N SER A 650 0.90 -7.50 11.03
CA SER A 650 1.62 -8.56 11.73
C SER A 650 0.73 -9.75 12.14
N CYS A 651 -0.52 -9.48 12.52
CA CYS A 651 -1.47 -10.54 12.87
C CYS A 651 -1.93 -11.33 11.65
N ARG A 652 -2.10 -10.65 10.53
CA ARG A 652 -2.48 -11.29 9.27
C ARG A 652 -1.37 -12.15 8.71
N ASP A 653 -0.12 -11.69 8.80
CA ASP A 653 1.01 -12.35 8.16
C ASP A 653 1.63 -13.45 9.04
N PHE A 654 1.58 -13.30 10.37
CA PHE A 654 2.24 -14.20 11.33
C PHE A 654 1.34 -14.72 12.45
N GLY A 655 0.13 -14.17 12.61
CA GLY A 655 -0.79 -14.61 13.66
C GLY A 655 -1.47 -15.92 13.29
N SER A 656 -1.68 -16.79 14.28
CA SER A 656 -2.60 -17.92 14.09
C SER A 656 -4.06 -17.45 14.23
N PRO A 657 -5.03 -18.14 13.59
CA PRO A 657 -6.45 -17.79 13.68
C PRO A 657 -7.02 -17.70 15.11
N TRP A 658 -6.33 -18.31 16.07
CA TRP A 658 -6.71 -18.38 17.47
C TRP A 658 -5.92 -17.41 18.36
N GLU A 659 -4.73 -16.96 17.92
CA GLU A 659 -3.85 -16.08 18.71
C GLU A 659 -4.05 -14.60 18.41
N CYS A 660 -4.33 -14.22 17.15
CA CYS A 660 -4.55 -12.80 16.82
C CYS A 660 -5.71 -12.55 15.84
N THR A 661 -6.94 -12.48 16.38
CA THR A 661 -8.11 -11.99 15.62
C THR A 661 -8.09 -10.47 15.43
N HIS A 662 -7.56 -9.73 16.40
CA HIS A 662 -7.39 -8.28 16.36
C HIS A 662 -6.07 -7.90 17.02
N SER A 663 -5.30 -7.06 16.33
CA SER A 663 -4.01 -6.54 16.82
C SER A 663 -4.19 -5.61 18.03
N LEU A 664 -3.09 -5.30 18.73
CA LEU A 664 -3.13 -4.43 19.91
C LEU A 664 -3.58 -3.00 19.53
N SER A 665 -3.12 -2.50 18.39
CA SER A 665 -3.50 -1.20 17.83
C SER A 665 -5.00 -1.11 17.54
N GLU A 666 -5.60 -2.12 16.92
CA GLU A 666 -7.04 -2.17 16.59
C GLU A 666 -7.90 -2.17 17.85
N ARG A 667 -7.40 -2.79 18.91
CA ARG A 667 -8.04 -2.83 20.23
C ARG A 667 -7.80 -1.57 21.07
N GLY A 668 -6.93 -0.67 20.63
CA GLY A 668 -6.55 0.53 21.37
C GLY A 668 -5.85 0.24 22.70
N VAL A 669 -5.10 -0.87 22.79
CA VAL A 669 -4.36 -1.28 24.00
C VAL A 669 -2.90 -1.59 23.65
N ASP A 670 -2.08 -1.85 24.66
CA ASP A 670 -0.69 -2.29 24.49
C ASP A 670 -0.25 -3.16 25.68
N GLU A 671 0.94 -3.75 25.60
CA GLU A 671 1.53 -4.51 26.70
C GLU A 671 1.85 -3.65 27.93
N SER A 672 1.84 -4.25 29.11
CA SER A 672 2.25 -3.60 30.36
C SER A 672 3.78 -3.48 30.43
N GLU A 673 4.30 -2.30 30.80
CA GLU A 673 5.74 -2.17 31.05
C GLU A 673 6.24 -3.00 32.24
N ARG A 674 5.37 -3.31 33.21
CA ARG A 674 5.74 -4.04 34.44
C ARG A 674 5.61 -5.55 34.29
N ASP A 675 4.58 -5.98 33.57
CA ASP A 675 4.14 -7.37 33.51
C ASP A 675 4.08 -7.93 32.09
N GLY A 676 4.42 -7.13 31.08
CA GLY A 676 4.49 -7.52 29.68
C GLY A 676 5.66 -8.45 29.36
N ALA A 677 5.80 -8.81 28.09
CA ALA A 677 6.69 -9.89 27.68
C ALA A 677 8.16 -9.56 27.93
N LEU A 678 8.61 -8.32 27.66
CA LEU A 678 10.01 -7.92 27.94
C LEU A 678 10.33 -7.91 29.43
N ALA A 679 9.39 -7.49 30.29
CA ALA A 679 9.58 -7.56 31.73
C ALA A 679 9.67 -9.02 32.23
N ALA A 680 8.90 -9.92 31.63
CA ALA A 680 9.01 -11.36 31.90
C ALA A 680 10.35 -11.93 31.42
N ALA A 681 10.76 -11.64 30.19
CA ALA A 681 12.03 -12.06 29.62
C ALA A 681 13.22 -11.60 30.49
N LEU A 682 13.22 -10.35 30.96
CA LEU A 682 14.27 -9.84 31.85
C LEU A 682 14.34 -10.60 33.18
N ARG A 683 13.21 -10.97 33.77
CA ARG A 683 13.18 -11.81 34.99
C ARG A 683 13.80 -13.18 34.74
N VAL A 684 13.57 -13.77 33.56
CA VAL A 684 14.21 -15.03 33.16
C VAL A 684 15.71 -14.86 32.98
N LEU A 685 16.13 -13.84 32.24
CA LEU A 685 17.55 -13.54 32.01
C LEU A 685 18.31 -13.35 33.33
N ARG A 686 17.72 -12.67 34.31
CA ARG A 686 18.28 -12.55 35.67
C ARG A 686 18.47 -13.89 36.37
N ARG A 687 17.48 -14.78 36.30
CA ARG A 687 17.56 -16.13 36.90
C ARG A 687 18.62 -16.99 36.21
N VAL A 688 18.70 -16.92 34.88
CA VAL A 688 19.70 -17.64 34.08
C VAL A 688 21.10 -17.13 34.37
N HIS A 689 21.30 -15.82 34.37
CA HIS A 689 22.58 -15.18 34.73
C HIS A 689 23.02 -15.55 36.15
N ALA A 690 22.13 -15.38 37.13
CA ALA A 690 22.43 -15.74 38.52
C ALA A 690 22.74 -17.24 38.66
N GLY A 691 21.99 -18.10 37.98
CA GLY A 691 22.20 -19.54 37.98
C GLY A 691 23.54 -19.96 37.37
N PHE A 692 23.97 -19.30 36.29
CA PHE A 692 25.26 -19.54 35.66
C PHE A 692 26.43 -19.20 36.59
N PHE A 693 26.35 -18.04 37.28
CA PHE A 693 27.43 -17.57 38.15
C PHE A 693 27.33 -18.05 39.62
N ALA A 694 26.31 -18.83 39.98
CA ALA A 694 26.16 -19.37 41.35
C ALA A 694 27.13 -20.52 41.66
N GLY A 695 27.65 -21.22 40.63
CA GLY A 695 28.53 -22.40 40.76
C GLY A 695 30.01 -22.09 41.06
N GLY A 696 30.31 -21.09 41.89
CA GLY A 696 31.67 -20.66 42.17
C GLY A 696 32.50 -21.70 42.95
N GLY A 697 33.44 -22.35 42.28
CA GLY A 697 34.59 -23.00 42.92
C GLY A 697 34.77 -24.49 42.63
N GLY A 698 35.27 -24.81 41.43
CA GLY A 698 35.93 -26.09 41.15
C GLY A 698 35.22 -27.02 40.17
N SER A 699 35.78 -27.10 38.96
CA SER A 699 35.77 -28.26 38.05
C SER A 699 34.74 -28.38 36.92
N PHE A 700 33.76 -27.50 36.72
CA PHE A 700 33.01 -27.45 35.45
C PHE A 700 32.74 -26.00 35.03
N VAL A 701 32.96 -25.68 33.75
CA VAL A 701 32.42 -24.46 33.12
C VAL A 701 30.90 -24.58 33.22
N ALA A 702 30.23 -23.64 33.89
CA ALA A 702 28.78 -23.61 33.89
C ALA A 702 28.29 -23.48 32.43
N ASP A 703 27.32 -24.28 32.04
CA ASP A 703 26.74 -24.22 30.70
C ASP A 703 25.36 -23.59 30.78
N VAL A 704 25.19 -22.45 30.12
CA VAL A 704 23.92 -21.69 30.14
C VAL A 704 22.75 -22.51 29.63
N ARG A 705 22.98 -23.48 28.74
CA ARG A 705 21.96 -24.40 28.22
C ARG A 705 21.42 -25.31 29.32
N GLU A 706 22.26 -25.75 30.24
CA GLU A 706 21.82 -26.54 31.41
C GLU A 706 21.05 -25.66 32.39
N VAL A 707 21.51 -24.42 32.61
CA VAL A 707 20.83 -23.45 33.47
C VAL A 707 19.45 -23.08 32.93
N ILE A 708 19.33 -22.82 31.63
CA ILE A 708 18.08 -22.59 30.91
C ILE A 708 17.13 -23.77 31.11
N ARG A 709 17.58 -25.01 30.82
CA ARG A 709 16.76 -26.22 30.98
C ARG A 709 16.28 -26.41 32.43
N ARG A 710 17.17 -26.22 33.42
CA ARG A 710 16.79 -26.31 34.84
C ARG A 710 15.76 -25.24 35.21
N THR A 711 16.01 -24.00 34.83
CA THR A 711 15.13 -22.86 35.14
C THR A 711 13.75 -23.03 34.50
N ARG A 712 13.69 -23.55 33.27
CA ARG A 712 12.44 -23.86 32.56
C ARG A 712 11.64 -24.96 33.27
N ARG A 713 12.29 -26.03 33.72
CA ARG A 713 11.64 -27.13 34.47
C ARG A 713 11.09 -26.75 35.84
N GLU A 714 11.49 -25.60 36.38
CA GLU A 714 10.96 -25.11 37.65
C GLU A 714 9.55 -24.50 37.51
N VAL A 715 9.11 -24.17 36.29
CA VAL A 715 7.89 -23.38 36.04
C VAL A 715 6.62 -24.14 36.44
N LEU A 716 6.46 -25.37 35.99
CA LEU A 716 5.31 -26.24 36.29
C LEU A 716 5.70 -27.42 37.17
N ARG A 717 6.81 -27.31 37.91
CA ARG A 717 7.29 -28.36 38.81
C ARG A 717 6.22 -28.74 39.82
N GLY A 718 5.90 -30.04 39.90
CA GLY A 718 4.88 -30.58 40.80
C GLY A 718 3.45 -30.50 40.26
N CYS A 719 3.24 -29.98 39.05
CA CYS A 719 1.97 -30.11 38.35
C CYS A 719 1.92 -31.46 37.62
N THR A 720 0.87 -32.24 37.88
CA THR A 720 0.47 -33.38 37.04
C THR A 720 -0.68 -32.94 36.14
N VAL A 721 -0.52 -33.02 34.82
CA VAL A 721 -1.43 -32.44 33.83
C VAL A 721 -2.01 -33.54 32.94
N ALA A 722 -3.34 -33.59 32.82
CA ALA A 722 -4.03 -34.47 31.88
C ALA A 722 -4.71 -33.65 30.77
N PHE A 723 -4.77 -34.21 29.56
CA PHE A 723 -5.33 -33.53 28.39
C PHE A 723 -6.58 -34.25 27.86
N THR A 724 -7.58 -33.50 27.39
CA THR A 724 -8.72 -34.07 26.67
C THR A 724 -8.29 -34.57 25.29
N ARG A 725 -8.93 -35.64 24.77
CA ARG A 725 -8.58 -36.27 23.48
C ARG A 725 -8.58 -35.32 22.29
N ALA A 726 -9.41 -34.26 22.31
CA ALA A 726 -9.43 -33.24 21.27
C ALA A 726 -8.12 -32.42 21.16
N ILE A 727 -7.26 -32.48 22.18
CA ILE A 727 -5.96 -31.79 22.26
C ILE A 727 -4.80 -32.80 22.16
N ALA A 728 -5.09 -34.11 22.26
CA ALA A 728 -4.09 -35.16 22.42
C ALA A 728 -4.37 -36.37 21.52
N SER A 729 -4.97 -36.17 20.34
CA SER A 729 -5.27 -37.27 19.42
C SER A 729 -4.04 -37.87 18.73
N ASP A 730 -2.87 -37.25 18.86
CA ASP A 730 -1.57 -37.76 18.42
C ASP A 730 -0.50 -37.55 19.51
N ASP A 731 0.39 -38.53 19.69
CA ASP A 731 1.48 -38.59 20.68
C ASP A 731 2.57 -37.49 20.53
N HIS A 732 2.30 -36.42 19.78
CA HIS A 732 3.25 -35.35 19.46
C HIS A 732 2.68 -33.92 19.54
N HIS A 733 1.50 -33.72 20.14
CA HIS A 733 0.90 -32.39 20.24
C HIS A 733 1.82 -31.39 20.96
N SER A 734 1.99 -30.19 20.38
CA SER A 734 2.95 -29.16 20.81
C SER A 734 2.79 -28.76 22.29
N VAL A 735 1.54 -28.65 22.75
CA VAL A 735 1.20 -28.24 24.12
C VAL A 735 1.60 -29.28 25.17
N TRP A 736 1.54 -30.58 24.86
CA TRP A 736 1.98 -31.65 25.77
C TRP A 736 3.49 -31.57 25.99
N ARG A 737 4.27 -31.55 24.90
CA ARG A 737 5.74 -31.43 24.96
C ARG A 737 6.17 -30.16 25.70
N ARG A 738 5.45 -29.05 25.49
CA ARG A 738 5.68 -27.78 26.18
C ARG A 738 5.46 -27.92 27.71
N ALA A 739 4.40 -28.59 28.14
CA ALA A 739 4.16 -28.84 29.57
C ALA A 739 5.29 -29.66 30.23
N GLU A 740 5.77 -30.71 29.56
CA GLU A 740 6.89 -31.53 30.06
C GLU A 740 8.20 -30.73 30.14
N GLN A 741 8.48 -29.91 29.12
CA GLN A 741 9.65 -29.03 29.11
C GLN A 741 9.63 -28.01 30.26
N LEU A 742 8.43 -27.58 30.68
CA LEU A 742 8.21 -26.71 31.84
C LEU A 742 8.27 -27.47 33.18
N GLY A 743 8.46 -28.78 33.16
CA GLY A 743 8.63 -29.63 34.35
C GLY A 743 7.34 -30.20 34.92
N ALA A 744 6.23 -30.14 34.19
CA ALA A 744 5.02 -30.87 34.54
C ALA A 744 5.20 -32.38 34.28
N THR A 745 4.47 -33.21 35.01
CA THR A 745 4.27 -34.63 34.68
C THR A 745 2.98 -34.76 33.89
N CYS A 746 3.05 -35.15 32.63
CA CYS A 746 1.84 -35.35 31.83
C CYS A 746 1.28 -36.77 32.04
N ALA A 747 -0.04 -36.88 32.08
CA ALA A 747 -0.76 -38.13 32.34
C ALA A 747 -1.78 -38.41 31.23
N ASP A 748 -1.80 -39.66 30.77
CA ASP A 748 -2.69 -40.10 29.68
C ASP A 748 -4.16 -40.06 30.07
N ASP A 749 -4.46 -40.24 31.37
CA ASP A 749 -5.82 -40.20 31.90
C ASP A 749 -5.91 -39.49 33.25
N VAL A 750 -7.14 -39.18 33.67
CA VAL A 750 -7.43 -38.57 34.96
C VAL A 750 -7.25 -39.56 36.11
N GLY A 751 -6.72 -39.09 37.23
CA GLY A 751 -6.46 -39.91 38.41
C GLY A 751 -6.08 -39.08 39.64
N PRO A 752 -5.90 -39.71 40.82
CA PRO A 752 -5.69 -38.98 42.08
C PRO A 752 -4.51 -37.99 42.05
N ALA A 753 -3.44 -38.36 41.33
CA ALA A 753 -2.24 -37.55 41.17
C ALA A 753 -2.42 -36.34 40.24
N VAL A 754 -3.47 -36.30 39.40
CA VAL A 754 -3.74 -35.20 38.48
C VAL A 754 -4.12 -33.94 39.26
N THR A 755 -3.50 -32.83 38.88
CA THR A 755 -3.70 -31.51 39.48
C THR A 755 -4.45 -30.57 38.53
N HIS A 756 -4.19 -30.68 37.22
CA HIS A 756 -4.77 -29.83 36.19
C HIS A 756 -5.31 -30.71 35.05
N VAL A 757 -6.46 -30.32 34.51
CA VAL A 757 -6.98 -30.83 33.25
C VAL A 757 -7.01 -29.70 32.24
N VAL A 758 -6.38 -29.94 31.09
CA VAL A 758 -6.36 -29.00 29.95
C VAL A 758 -7.41 -29.42 28.94
N ALA A 759 -8.37 -28.54 28.68
CA ALA A 759 -9.53 -28.81 27.83
C ALA A 759 -9.93 -27.58 27.01
N THR A 760 -10.50 -27.80 25.82
CA THR A 760 -11.16 -26.76 25.02
C THR A 760 -12.67 -26.77 25.20
N ASN A 761 -13.23 -27.92 25.60
CA ASN A 761 -14.66 -28.10 25.81
C ASN A 761 -14.92 -28.57 27.26
N PRO A 762 -15.74 -27.83 28.04
CA PRO A 762 -15.97 -28.13 29.45
C PRO A 762 -16.84 -29.39 29.67
N THR A 763 -17.50 -29.91 28.62
CA THR A 763 -18.39 -31.08 28.70
C THR A 763 -17.68 -32.43 28.55
N THR A 764 -16.40 -32.43 28.21
CA THR A 764 -15.65 -33.68 28.05
C THR A 764 -15.52 -34.42 29.38
N PHE A 765 -15.46 -35.75 29.35
CA PHE A 765 -15.35 -36.59 30.56
C PHE A 765 -14.25 -36.11 31.52
N LYS A 766 -13.05 -35.82 31.02
CA LYS A 766 -11.93 -35.34 31.86
C LYS A 766 -12.18 -33.94 32.43
N ALA A 767 -12.84 -33.04 31.69
CA ALA A 767 -13.18 -31.71 32.17
C ALA A 767 -14.25 -31.77 33.27
N VAL A 768 -15.30 -32.56 33.08
CA VAL A 768 -16.32 -32.82 34.11
C VAL A 768 -15.70 -33.48 35.33
N TRP A 769 -14.79 -34.45 35.13
CA TRP A 769 -14.05 -35.07 36.23
C TRP A 769 -13.25 -34.03 37.04
N ALA A 770 -12.54 -33.10 36.37
CA ALA A 770 -11.80 -32.06 37.08
C ALA A 770 -12.72 -31.20 37.98
N GLN A 771 -13.89 -30.82 37.46
CA GLN A 771 -14.88 -30.05 38.21
C GLN A 771 -15.42 -30.82 39.42
N VAL A 772 -15.81 -32.09 39.23
CA VAL A 772 -16.36 -32.94 40.29
C VAL A 772 -15.36 -33.18 41.42
N PHE A 773 -14.08 -33.37 41.07
CA PHE A 773 -13.01 -33.68 42.03
C PHE A 773 -12.22 -32.44 42.49
N GLY A 774 -12.69 -31.22 42.18
CA GLY A 774 -12.06 -29.97 42.62
C GLY A 774 -10.63 -29.77 42.12
N LYS A 775 -10.33 -30.25 40.90
CA LYS A 775 -9.05 -30.05 40.20
C LYS A 775 -9.13 -28.81 39.31
N PHE A 776 -7.98 -28.25 38.93
CA PHE A 776 -7.96 -27.09 38.05
C PHE A 776 -8.36 -27.50 36.62
N LEU A 777 -9.34 -26.79 36.07
CA LEU A 777 -9.76 -26.93 34.67
C LEU A 777 -9.34 -25.67 33.92
N VAL A 778 -8.40 -25.80 32.98
CA VAL A 778 -7.83 -24.68 32.23
C VAL A 778 -7.84 -24.93 30.73
N ASN A 779 -7.83 -23.86 29.94
CA ASN A 779 -7.66 -23.95 28.49
C ASN A 779 -6.16 -24.11 28.10
N PRO A 780 -5.84 -24.47 26.84
CA PRO A 780 -4.45 -24.64 26.39
C PRO A 780 -3.54 -23.41 26.57
N GLU A 781 -4.12 -22.20 26.52
CA GLU A 781 -3.35 -20.96 26.67
C GLU A 781 -2.69 -20.81 28.03
N TRP A 782 -3.15 -21.54 29.06
CA TRP A 782 -2.47 -21.57 30.35
C TRP A 782 -1.04 -22.12 30.23
N ILE A 783 -0.83 -23.16 29.40
CA ILE A 783 0.51 -23.73 29.15
C ILE A 783 1.33 -22.79 28.28
N ASN A 784 0.72 -22.17 27.27
CA ASN A 784 1.40 -21.20 26.39
C ASN A 784 1.88 -19.98 27.18
N ALA A 785 1.01 -19.40 28.01
CA ALA A 785 1.37 -18.31 28.90
C ALA A 785 2.46 -18.71 29.90
N ALA A 786 2.42 -19.93 30.44
CA ALA A 786 3.50 -20.45 31.29
C ALA A 786 4.84 -20.56 30.54
N HIS A 787 4.78 -20.99 29.28
CA HIS A 787 5.94 -21.16 28.40
C HIS A 787 6.61 -19.84 28.05
N PHE A 788 5.85 -18.83 27.63
CA PHE A 788 6.44 -17.54 27.26
C PHE A 788 6.86 -16.71 28.48
N ARG A 789 6.14 -16.80 29.60
CA ARG A 789 6.43 -15.99 30.79
C ARG A 789 7.40 -16.64 31.77
N TRP A 790 7.67 -17.95 31.60
CA TRP A 790 8.47 -18.79 32.50
C TRP A 790 8.05 -18.63 33.98
N SER A 791 6.74 -18.56 34.17
CA SER A 791 6.10 -18.43 35.47
C SER A 791 4.74 -19.11 35.40
N LYS A 792 4.37 -19.88 36.43
CA LYS A 792 3.05 -20.51 36.52
C LYS A 792 1.96 -19.42 36.56
N PRO A 793 1.11 -19.28 35.53
CA PRO A 793 0.01 -18.33 35.55
C PRO A 793 -1.06 -18.79 36.54
N LYS A 794 -1.82 -17.83 37.07
CA LYS A 794 -3.03 -18.16 37.85
C LYS A 794 -4.04 -18.86 36.95
N GLU A 795 -4.53 -20.00 37.40
CA GLU A 795 -5.44 -20.88 36.66
C GLU A 795 -6.77 -20.18 36.34
N GLU A 796 -7.25 -19.30 37.24
CA GLU A 796 -8.50 -18.53 37.10
C GLU A 796 -8.56 -17.61 35.87
N HIS A 797 -7.41 -17.21 35.31
CA HIS A 797 -7.35 -16.37 34.11
C HIS A 797 -7.51 -17.15 32.80
N PHE A 798 -7.52 -18.48 32.86
CA PHE A 798 -7.55 -19.36 31.68
C PHE A 798 -8.74 -20.33 31.72
N PRO A 799 -9.99 -19.83 31.90
CA PRO A 799 -11.14 -20.71 32.01
C PRO A 799 -11.44 -21.40 30.68
N VAL A 800 -12.00 -22.60 30.78
CA VAL A 800 -12.63 -23.30 29.66
C VAL A 800 -14.06 -22.78 29.53
N ARG A 801 -14.38 -22.12 28.40
CA ARG A 801 -15.69 -21.49 28.18
C ARG A 801 -16.69 -22.49 27.58
N TRP A 802 -17.96 -22.28 27.89
CA TRP A 802 -19.10 -23.04 27.38
C TRP A 802 -19.45 -22.68 25.95
#